data_AF-A0A3P8PH61-F1
#
_entry.id   AF-A0A3P8PH61-F1
#
_cell.length_a   1.000
_cell.length_b   1.000
_cell.length_c   1.000
_cell.angle_alpha   90.00
_cell.angle_beta   90.00
_cell.angle_gamma   90.00
#
_symmetry.space_group_name_H-M   'P 1'
#
loop_
_entity.id
_entity.type
_entity.pdbx_description
1 polymer ?
#
loop_
_entity_poly.entity_id
_entity_poly.type
_entity_poly.pdbx_seq_one_letter_code
_entity_poly.pdbx_strand_id
1 'polypeptide(L)'
;MADQSRQIKLAAAKKKLKEFQQKSSPASVGGEKGGGAKKKRKVKGSSQHDAPSPDRNSPDNTFADVEAVRSSAQLLEESNSEPDYISPLSNPASANTATNSESVDHNTDLQDYSDTNGNENSMEENRPLSSTESLRQLSQQLNGLVSESSAAYVNGDGAPPLSERELESRNQELAAALESSNLTNSQLTTKLDQLTQQSQELTDQLQKERKEFEQRFSKEQGAMREQLQVHIQTIGILVAEKSELQTALQYTQQAARQKTAEAEELNNRLQSTKQRVSELERTLSSVSLQQKQFEKHNKELEKERDNLRLEVFRLNNLSEESKQQSSELSEQIKLSTQENAAMKLEVEDLRKRLEITDLMLQQCSSQSDPTSASQQVQLLLEEKQQLEAHNHQLMESIAQLKTERDCYAVQIQEEGRVWKDKTEQLLTQVSLVAEERDRNINQVQELEASIAELRNAAALLSQEREAQHGTEHQSSGPSENEVALQEALNALQQEKDAITSQYQAQLRDNEQLSRMCAEQESRLGELERQVESQTQEAEDRRRMLEDVQSDKATISRALTQNRTLKDQLAELQNGFVKLTNENMELTTAIQSEQYVKKELARRMGELQEELHNVKEQLELKCTEAQGLMEQRDQVAAHLQQYCAGYQALVSEREQLHQQYLQQSQLMDRLQHDESNGRAQLEMSHSQLKQAHEHLEQLVRDNEQLKAEVKELLNSSALMTSPRDQGDGVESQSLQESPTKSSPIVIPEDFESQKEMEDFIRGALAQLEAERDEARRQLEEERRLHIAARHQASVTLSLEQQRHSQTPVNDHEHGHSHGQHSHCEHSHEHSEGGVPVEVHQALQAAMEKLQQRFTSLMQEKADLKERVEELEHRCIQLSGETDTIGEYIALYQSQRAIMKQKHQEKEQYISMLAQDKEEMKAKLAELQDLVMRLVAERNDWYNRYTGAVAGMGTVNPDLLPVGQEHTHPDHQAHTHTELDAATGAAMEDIPLSEPAAGLEASSSQMLLTGSGQTDSKPLVPKEDATAQQIMQLLQEIQNPQGAQRSPPFLGENPCIPFFYRPDEQDEVKILVV
;
A
#
# COMPACT_ATOMS: atom_id res chain seq x y z
N MET A 1 21.73 29.76 22.48
CA MET A 1 21.76 29.40 21.05
C MET A 1 21.28 27.97 20.79
N ALA A 2 22.10 26.93 21.01
CA ALA A 2 21.76 25.55 20.64
C ALA A 2 20.43 25.05 21.27
N ASP A 3 20.23 25.19 22.58
CA ASP A 3 19.02 24.70 23.24
C ASP A 3 17.72 25.41 22.85
N GLN A 4 17.78 26.69 22.44
CA GLN A 4 16.63 27.37 21.87
C GLN A 4 16.24 26.76 20.52
N SER A 5 17.22 26.44 19.66
CA SER A 5 16.96 25.69 18.41
C SER A 5 16.36 24.31 18.71
N ARG A 6 16.87 23.61 19.73
CA ARG A 6 16.32 22.32 20.20
C ARG A 6 14.89 22.44 20.71
N GLN A 7 14.58 23.45 21.53
CA GLN A 7 13.22 23.71 22.04
C GLN A 7 12.25 24.13 20.93
N ILE A 8 12.68 24.97 19.97
CA ILE A 8 11.85 25.37 18.82
C ILE A 8 11.56 24.16 17.92
N LYS A 9 12.56 23.31 17.64
CA LYS A 9 12.37 22.04 16.92
C LYS A 9 11.44 21.08 17.67
N LEU A 10 11.55 20.97 19.00
CA LEU A 10 10.63 20.18 19.84
C LEU A 10 9.20 20.75 19.86
N ALA A 11 9.03 22.07 19.87
CA ALA A 11 7.73 22.73 19.78
C ALA A 11 7.09 22.52 18.40
N ALA A 12 7.86 22.63 17.32
CA ALA A 12 7.42 22.34 15.96
C ALA A 12 7.05 20.85 15.78
N ALA A 13 7.85 19.93 16.35
CA ALA A 13 7.55 18.50 16.36
C ALA A 13 6.26 18.19 17.15
N LYS A 14 6.08 18.78 18.34
CA LYS A 14 4.84 18.66 19.13
C LYS A 14 3.63 19.27 18.41
N LYS A 15 3.81 20.37 17.66
CA LYS A 15 2.74 20.96 16.83
C LYS A 15 2.36 20.01 15.68
N LYS A 16 3.33 19.50 14.92
CA LYS A 16 3.09 18.50 13.86
C LYS A 16 2.46 17.22 14.39
N LEU A 17 2.89 16.74 15.56
CA LEU A 17 2.29 15.56 16.21
C LEU A 17 0.82 15.83 16.62
N LYS A 18 0.51 17.02 17.13
CA LYS A 18 -0.86 17.43 17.47
C LYS A 18 -1.75 17.59 16.22
N GLU A 19 -1.22 18.19 15.15
CA GLU A 19 -1.89 18.28 13.84
C GLU A 19 -2.11 16.88 13.21
N PHE A 20 -1.17 15.95 13.40
CA PHE A 20 -1.30 14.56 12.95
C PHE A 20 -2.37 13.81 13.75
N GLN A 21 -2.37 13.93 15.09
CA GLN A 21 -3.39 13.35 15.97
C GLN A 21 -4.79 13.93 15.74
N GLN A 22 -4.90 15.22 15.42
CA GLN A 22 -6.17 15.83 15.01
C GLN A 22 -6.67 15.36 13.63
N LYS A 23 -5.79 14.78 12.81
CA LYS A 23 -6.14 14.21 11.48
C LYS A 23 -6.34 12.69 11.49
N SER A 24 -6.09 11.99 12.60
CA SER A 24 -6.08 10.52 12.65
C SER A 24 -7.08 9.88 13.62
N SER A 25 -8.02 10.65 14.18
CA SER A 25 -9.16 10.13 14.94
C SER A 25 -10.49 10.49 14.26
N PRO A 26 -11.37 9.52 13.93
CA PRO A 26 -12.67 9.81 13.35
C PRO A 26 -13.60 10.42 14.40
N ALA A 27 -14.24 11.54 14.07
CA ALA A 27 -15.22 12.17 14.95
C ALA A 27 -16.55 11.39 14.94
N SER A 28 -17.08 11.15 16.13
CA SER A 28 -18.46 10.76 16.39
C SER A 28 -19.00 11.64 17.52
N VAL A 29 -20.32 11.61 17.75
CA VAL A 29 -21.14 12.61 18.48
C VAL A 29 -21.38 13.89 17.65
N GLY A 30 -22.62 14.31 17.42
CA GLY A 30 -23.88 13.63 17.75
C GLY A 30 -25.13 14.45 17.42
N GLY A 31 -26.28 13.78 17.40
CA GLY A 31 -27.61 14.37 17.26
C GLY A 31 -28.67 13.36 17.71
N GLU A 32 -29.60 13.78 18.58
CA GLU A 32 -30.47 12.86 19.33
C GLU A 32 -31.85 12.65 18.71
N LYS A 33 -32.38 11.42 18.81
CA LYS A 33 -33.69 11.16 19.44
C LYS A 33 -33.86 9.66 19.76
N GLY A 34 -34.45 9.36 20.91
CA GLY A 34 -34.43 8.02 21.51
C GLY A 34 -35.57 7.09 21.10
N GLY A 35 -35.43 5.81 21.51
CA GLY A 35 -36.44 4.76 21.33
C GLY A 35 -35.90 3.41 21.82
N GLY A 36 -36.14 3.05 23.09
CA GLY A 36 -35.55 1.85 23.70
C GLY A 36 -36.52 0.68 23.85
N ALA A 37 -36.04 -0.54 23.62
CA ALA A 37 -36.76 -1.77 23.96
C ALA A 37 -35.83 -2.89 24.45
N LYS A 38 -36.35 -3.76 25.33
CA LYS A 38 -35.60 -4.84 26.00
C LYS A 38 -35.77 -6.16 25.24
N LYS A 39 -34.73 -7.01 25.12
CA LYS A 39 -34.77 -8.40 25.65
C LYS A 39 -33.46 -9.20 25.57
N LYS A 40 -33.36 -10.06 26.58
CA LYS A 40 -32.35 -11.06 26.96
C LYS A 40 -31.91 -12.06 25.86
N ARG A 41 -30.59 -12.27 25.73
CA ARG A 41 -29.83 -13.46 26.18
C ARG A 41 -30.40 -14.87 25.82
N LYS A 42 -29.62 -15.72 25.12
CA LYS A 42 -28.91 -16.91 25.70
C LYS A 42 -28.77 -18.17 24.77
N VAL A 43 -27.59 -18.31 24.14
CA VAL A 43 -26.67 -19.50 24.14
C VAL A 43 -26.97 -20.79 23.34
N LYS A 44 -25.83 -21.42 22.94
CA LYS A 44 -25.54 -22.81 22.49
C LYS A 44 -25.91 -23.21 21.06
N GLY A 45 -24.88 -23.61 20.32
CA GLY A 45 -24.94 -24.74 19.40
C GLY A 45 -24.36 -26.00 20.05
N SER A 46 -24.39 -27.10 19.30
CA SER A 46 -23.72 -28.38 19.59
C SER A 46 -23.30 -29.01 18.26
N SER A 47 -22.38 -29.98 18.28
CA SER A 47 -21.80 -30.61 17.08
C SER A 47 -22.11 -32.10 16.97
N GLN A 48 -21.90 -32.65 15.76
CA GLN A 48 -21.73 -34.07 15.41
C GLN A 48 -22.99 -34.98 15.32
N HIS A 49 -23.00 -35.77 14.24
CA HIS A 49 -23.40 -37.19 14.04
C HIS A 49 -24.62 -37.78 14.83
N ASP A 50 -25.48 -38.63 14.25
CA ASP A 50 -25.24 -39.64 13.20
C ASP A 50 -26.40 -39.83 12.19
N ALA A 51 -26.18 -40.69 11.18
CA ALA A 51 -27.20 -41.18 10.24
C ALA A 51 -27.66 -42.62 10.61
N PRO A 52 -28.79 -43.12 10.06
CA PRO A 52 -28.72 -43.76 8.74
C PRO A 52 -29.95 -43.53 7.81
N SER A 53 -29.81 -43.95 6.56
CA SER A 53 -30.89 -44.04 5.55
C SER A 53 -31.75 -45.31 5.75
N PRO A 54 -32.96 -45.43 5.16
CA PRO A 54 -33.03 -45.95 3.78
C PRO A 54 -34.12 -45.34 2.84
N ASP A 55 -33.68 -45.07 1.61
CA ASP A 55 -34.29 -45.46 0.31
C ASP A 55 -35.80 -45.19 -0.06
N ARG A 56 -35.94 -44.46 -1.19
CA ARG A 56 -36.81 -44.73 -2.38
C ARG A 56 -38.32 -44.39 -2.48
N ASN A 57 -38.57 -43.55 -3.51
CA ASN A 57 -39.54 -43.70 -4.62
C ASN A 57 -41.04 -43.35 -4.45
N SER A 58 -41.43 -42.20 -5.03
CA SER A 58 -42.32 -42.02 -6.23
C SER A 58 -43.77 -42.60 -6.27
N PRO A 59 -44.67 -42.15 -7.20
CA PRO A 59 -44.48 -41.23 -8.34
C PRO A 59 -45.55 -40.10 -8.51
N ASP A 60 -45.44 -39.38 -9.64
CA ASP A 60 -46.47 -38.63 -10.41
C ASP A 60 -47.04 -37.29 -9.85
N ASN A 61 -47.13 -36.15 -10.59
CA ASN A 61 -47.59 -35.78 -11.97
C ASN A 61 -49.08 -35.40 -12.04
N THR A 62 -49.55 -34.29 -12.66
CA THR A 62 -48.93 -33.10 -13.32
C THR A 62 -49.98 -31.94 -13.33
N PHE A 63 -49.63 -30.72 -13.81
CA PHE A 63 -50.48 -29.54 -14.10
C PHE A 63 -50.98 -28.74 -12.87
N ALA A 64 -51.13 -27.41 -12.87
CA ALA A 64 -50.85 -26.29 -13.82
C ALA A 64 -50.63 -25.02 -12.94
N ASP A 65 -50.18 -23.82 -13.32
CA ASP A 65 -49.46 -23.18 -14.43
C ASP A 65 -49.50 -21.65 -14.11
N VAL A 66 -48.51 -20.86 -14.58
CA VAL A 66 -48.37 -19.37 -14.56
C VAL A 66 -48.80 -18.54 -13.31
N GLU A 67 -47.87 -17.71 -12.83
CA GLU A 67 -48.07 -16.71 -11.77
C GLU A 67 -48.25 -15.26 -12.31
N ALA A 68 -49.03 -14.47 -11.57
CA ALA A 68 -49.26 -13.00 -11.56
C ALA A 68 -48.62 -12.03 -12.60
N VAL A 69 -49.42 -11.02 -13.02
CA VAL A 69 -49.27 -9.58 -12.63
C VAL A 69 -50.18 -8.66 -13.47
N ARG A 70 -51.06 -7.87 -12.83
CA ARG A 70 -51.37 -6.43 -13.14
C ARG A 70 -52.53 -5.82 -12.30
N SER A 71 -52.53 -4.48 -12.23
CA SER A 71 -53.68 -3.58 -11.98
C SER A 71 -54.30 -3.51 -10.56
N SER A 72 -54.84 -2.37 -10.06
CA SER A 72 -54.93 -0.99 -10.62
C SER A 72 -55.24 0.10 -9.56
N ALA A 73 -54.78 1.34 -9.84
CA ALA A 73 -55.43 2.67 -9.69
C ALA A 73 -55.96 3.29 -8.35
N GLN A 74 -55.50 4.54 -8.12
CA GLN A 74 -56.19 5.81 -7.72
C GLN A 74 -57.32 5.90 -6.66
N LEU A 75 -57.16 6.87 -5.73
CA LEU A 75 -58.11 7.88 -5.15
C LEU A 75 -57.24 8.74 -4.16
N LEU A 76 -57.17 10.08 -4.11
CA LEU A 76 -58.10 11.24 -3.98
C LEU A 76 -58.55 11.61 -2.54
N GLU A 77 -58.26 12.86 -2.13
CA GLU A 77 -58.97 13.75 -1.17
C GLU A 77 -59.16 13.33 0.31
N GLU A 78 -59.28 14.22 1.33
CA GLU A 78 -58.94 15.66 1.49
C GLU A 78 -58.84 16.08 3.00
N SER A 79 -58.19 17.23 3.26
CA SER A 79 -58.59 18.25 4.27
C SER A 79 -58.12 18.20 5.77
N ASN A 80 -57.69 19.41 6.22
CA ASN A 80 -58.09 20.16 7.43
C ASN A 80 -57.24 20.34 8.72
N SER A 81 -57.17 21.63 9.09
CA SER A 81 -57.05 22.29 10.42
C SER A 81 -55.70 22.46 11.15
N GLU A 82 -55.32 23.75 11.21
CA GLU A 82 -54.43 24.55 12.08
C GLU A 82 -54.95 24.68 13.55
N PRO A 83 -54.41 25.51 14.50
CA PRO A 83 -53.55 26.71 14.34
C PRO A 83 -52.40 26.98 15.35
N ASP A 84 -51.56 27.98 15.01
CA ASP A 84 -50.93 29.03 15.86
C ASP A 84 -49.97 28.68 17.04
N TYR A 85 -49.04 29.55 17.49
CA TYR A 85 -48.74 30.96 17.15
C TYR A 85 -47.23 31.27 17.35
N ILE A 86 -46.79 32.49 16.94
CA ILE A 86 -45.48 33.16 17.10
C ILE A 86 -44.40 32.73 16.08
N SER A 87 -43.78 33.62 15.28
CA SER A 87 -44.11 35.01 14.90
C SER A 87 -43.40 35.37 13.58
N PRO A 88 -44.04 36.08 12.62
CA PRO A 88 -43.47 36.37 11.29
C PRO A 88 -43.13 37.86 11.03
N LEU A 89 -43.00 38.20 9.73
CA LEU A 89 -42.42 39.42 9.13
C LEU A 89 -43.27 40.72 9.21
N SER A 90 -42.62 41.83 8.84
CA SER A 90 -43.18 43.18 8.65
C SER A 90 -44.34 43.28 7.64
N ASN A 91 -45.17 44.32 7.80
CA ASN A 91 -46.49 44.45 7.17
C ASN A 91 -46.52 44.69 5.64
N PRO A 92 -47.58 44.21 4.96
CA PRO A 92 -47.95 44.54 3.58
C PRO A 92 -49.07 45.59 3.50
N ALA A 93 -49.48 45.94 2.27
CA ALA A 93 -50.85 46.32 1.92
C ALA A 93 -51.17 45.85 0.48
N SER A 94 -52.45 45.71 0.12
CA SER A 94 -52.89 45.22 -1.20
C SER A 94 -54.01 46.09 -1.79
N ALA A 95 -54.26 45.92 -3.10
CA ALA A 95 -55.09 46.81 -3.90
C ALA A 95 -56.61 46.66 -3.64
N ASN A 96 -57.38 47.74 -3.88
CA ASN A 96 -58.29 47.78 -5.05
C ASN A 96 -59.01 49.12 -5.29
N THR A 97 -59.49 49.26 -6.54
CA THR A 97 -60.65 50.06 -7.03
C THR A 97 -60.68 51.60 -6.99
N ALA A 98 -60.88 52.15 -8.20
CA ALA A 98 -61.82 53.22 -8.59
C ALA A 98 -61.48 54.74 -8.42
N THR A 99 -61.42 55.40 -9.57
CA THR A 99 -61.91 56.77 -9.91
C THR A 99 -61.38 58.03 -9.20
N ASN A 100 -60.73 58.87 -10.02
CA ASN A 100 -60.79 60.35 -10.10
C ASN A 100 -60.21 61.27 -9.00
N SER A 101 -59.43 62.24 -9.52
CA SER A 101 -59.36 63.66 -9.14
C SER A 101 -58.41 64.19 -8.04
N GLU A 102 -57.51 65.07 -8.53
CA GLU A 102 -57.11 66.38 -7.98
C GLU A 102 -55.93 66.54 -6.98
N SER A 103 -55.35 67.75 -7.04
CA SER A 103 -54.13 68.31 -6.40
C SER A 103 -52.76 67.70 -6.81
N VAL A 104 -51.83 68.43 -7.48
CA VAL A 104 -51.06 69.65 -7.06
C VAL A 104 -50.05 69.25 -5.98
N ASP A 105 -48.72 69.37 -6.06
CA ASP A 105 -47.68 70.01 -6.92
C ASP A 105 -46.33 69.71 -6.17
N HIS A 106 -45.08 70.02 -6.54
CA HIS A 106 -44.49 70.88 -7.57
C HIS A 106 -43.01 70.45 -7.82
N ASN A 107 -42.46 70.80 -9.00
CA ASN A 107 -41.05 71.15 -9.29
C ASN A 107 -39.92 70.08 -9.23
N THR A 108 -39.01 70.03 -10.21
CA THR A 108 -38.94 70.73 -11.52
C THR A 108 -38.06 69.93 -12.49
N ASP A 109 -38.61 69.56 -13.64
CA ASP A 109 -37.86 69.35 -14.88
C ASP A 109 -38.83 69.46 -16.08
N LEU A 110 -38.31 69.78 -17.27
CA LEU A 110 -39.03 70.16 -18.52
C LEU A 110 -39.86 71.46 -18.48
N GLN A 111 -39.74 72.24 -19.56
CA GLN A 111 -40.58 73.39 -19.88
C GLN A 111 -40.61 73.58 -21.41
N ASP A 112 -41.81 73.75 -21.99
CA ASP A 112 -42.22 74.15 -23.36
C ASP A 112 -41.21 73.98 -24.55
N TYR A 113 -41.59 73.39 -25.69
CA TYR A 113 -42.76 73.78 -26.49
C TYR A 113 -43.46 72.63 -27.24
N SER A 114 -44.64 72.94 -27.79
CA SER A 114 -45.63 71.99 -28.34
C SER A 114 -45.34 71.45 -29.75
N ASP A 115 -45.55 70.13 -29.93
CA ASP A 115 -45.95 69.55 -31.21
C ASP A 115 -47.36 70.02 -31.61
N THR A 116 -47.51 70.63 -32.78
CA THR A 116 -48.82 70.87 -33.42
C THR A 116 -48.75 70.48 -34.90
N ASN A 117 -49.05 69.22 -35.19
CA ASN A 117 -49.12 68.72 -36.56
C ASN A 117 -50.45 69.18 -37.21
N GLY A 118 -50.43 70.37 -37.82
CA GLY A 118 -51.61 71.09 -38.32
C GLY A 118 -51.62 71.25 -39.84
N ASN A 119 -52.39 70.40 -40.50
CA ASN A 119 -52.76 70.47 -41.92
C ASN A 119 -53.38 71.83 -42.32
N GLU A 120 -52.84 72.51 -43.34
CA GLU A 120 -53.63 73.00 -44.50
C GLU A 120 -52.80 73.52 -45.70
N ASN A 121 -53.48 73.76 -46.83
CA ASN A 121 -52.88 74.20 -48.10
C ASN A 121 -52.81 75.74 -48.24
N SER A 122 -51.68 76.23 -48.76
CA SER A 122 -51.59 77.46 -49.57
C SER A 122 -50.28 77.36 -50.38
N MET A 123 -50.23 77.32 -51.72
CA MET A 123 -51.19 77.72 -52.75
C MET A 123 -51.60 79.20 -52.69
N GLU A 124 -50.85 80.00 -53.47
CA GLU A 124 -51.22 81.29 -54.07
C GLU A 124 -51.93 82.34 -53.20
N GLU A 125 -51.16 83.12 -52.43
CA GLU A 125 -51.46 84.56 -52.27
C GLU A 125 -50.54 85.39 -53.19
N ASN A 126 -50.94 85.48 -54.46
CA ASN A 126 -50.57 86.60 -55.32
C ASN A 126 -51.18 87.89 -54.74
N ARG A 127 -50.46 88.58 -53.83
CA ARG A 127 -50.92 89.85 -53.27
C ARG A 127 -49.87 90.97 -53.39
N PRO A 128 -50.14 92.03 -54.17
CA PRO A 128 -49.16 93.09 -54.39
C PRO A 128 -49.03 93.99 -53.17
N LEU A 129 -47.80 94.30 -52.76
CA LEU A 129 -47.54 95.46 -51.90
C LEU A 129 -47.71 96.74 -52.73
N SER A 130 -48.97 97.18 -52.77
CA SER A 130 -49.45 98.29 -53.58
C SER A 130 -48.73 99.61 -53.28
N SER A 131 -48.40 100.32 -54.36
CA SER A 131 -47.94 101.71 -54.37
C SER A 131 -48.86 102.61 -53.53
N THR A 132 -48.39 103.07 -52.38
CA THR A 132 -49.11 104.07 -51.56
C THR A 132 -48.25 105.26 -51.17
N GLU A 133 -46.94 105.11 -50.97
CA GLU A 133 -46.02 106.23 -50.76
C GLU A 133 -45.76 107.01 -52.06
N SER A 134 -45.35 106.33 -53.14
CA SER A 134 -45.06 106.94 -54.45
C SER A 134 -46.29 107.58 -55.09
N LEU A 135 -47.48 106.97 -54.95
CA LEU A 135 -48.74 107.54 -55.41
C LEU A 135 -49.16 108.78 -54.59
N ARG A 136 -48.82 108.84 -53.30
CA ARG A 136 -49.04 110.03 -52.46
C ARG A 136 -48.10 111.17 -52.83
N GLN A 137 -46.85 110.86 -53.17
CA GLN A 137 -45.86 111.84 -53.60
C GLN A 137 -46.19 112.42 -55.00
N LEU A 138 -46.60 111.58 -55.95
CA LEU A 138 -47.11 112.01 -57.26
C LEU A 138 -48.43 112.80 -57.13
N SER A 139 -49.34 112.40 -56.23
CA SER A 139 -50.58 113.15 -55.94
C SER A 139 -50.30 114.56 -55.41
N GLN A 140 -49.29 114.72 -54.54
CA GLN A 140 -48.89 116.04 -54.04
C GLN A 140 -48.18 116.91 -55.09
N GLN A 141 -47.48 116.33 -56.05
CA GLN A 141 -46.83 117.09 -57.14
C GLN A 141 -47.81 117.45 -58.27
N LEU A 142 -48.78 116.59 -58.60
CA LEU A 142 -49.82 116.89 -59.60
C LEU A 142 -50.77 118.02 -59.16
N ASN A 143 -51.06 118.15 -57.87
CA ASN A 143 -51.85 119.29 -57.35
C ASN A 143 -51.04 120.61 -57.27
N GLY A 144 -49.70 120.56 -57.41
CA GLY A 144 -48.83 121.74 -57.37
C GLY A 144 -48.67 122.47 -58.71
N LEU A 145 -49.04 121.83 -59.83
CA LEU A 145 -48.79 122.34 -61.20
C LEU A 145 -50.07 122.67 -61.99
N VAL A 146 -51.25 122.60 -61.37
CA VAL A 146 -52.55 122.82 -62.02
C VAL A 146 -53.20 124.17 -61.64
N SER A 147 -52.60 124.92 -60.70
CA SER A 147 -53.23 126.12 -60.11
C SER A 147 -52.77 127.47 -60.67
N GLU A 148 -51.70 127.55 -61.47
CA GLU A 148 -51.13 128.87 -61.85
C GLU A 148 -50.47 128.93 -63.25
N SER A 149 -51.25 128.74 -64.33
CA SER A 149 -50.97 129.29 -65.69
C SER A 149 -52.11 129.03 -66.69
N SER A 150 -53.15 129.88 -66.71
CA SER A 150 -54.13 129.98 -67.84
C SER A 150 -55.03 131.23 -67.80
N ALA A 151 -54.44 132.42 -67.65
CA ALA A 151 -55.06 133.73 -67.95
C ALA A 151 -53.95 134.81 -68.04
N ALA A 152 -54.02 135.85 -68.88
CA ALA A 152 -55.06 136.24 -69.83
C ALA A 152 -54.47 136.78 -71.15
N TYR A 153 -55.23 136.66 -72.24
CA TYR A 153 -54.96 137.27 -73.54
C TYR A 153 -55.92 138.46 -73.73
N VAL A 154 -55.43 139.70 -73.65
CA VAL A 154 -56.21 140.93 -73.94
C VAL A 154 -55.26 142.00 -74.53
N ASN A 155 -55.76 142.74 -75.53
CA ASN A 155 -55.30 144.01 -76.17
C ASN A 155 -54.04 144.72 -75.61
N GLY A 156 -53.22 145.43 -76.41
CA GLY A 156 -53.37 145.84 -77.82
C GLY A 156 -53.17 147.35 -78.01
N ASP A 157 -52.57 147.73 -79.15
CA ASP A 157 -52.26 149.11 -79.61
C ASP A 157 -51.11 149.85 -78.88
N GLY A 158 -50.49 150.83 -79.56
CA GLY A 158 -49.46 151.74 -79.03
C GLY A 158 -48.02 151.54 -79.54
N ALA A 159 -47.67 152.14 -80.68
CA ALA A 159 -46.28 152.29 -81.14
C ALA A 159 -45.51 153.39 -80.35
N PRO A 160 -44.17 153.42 -80.41
CA PRO A 160 -43.51 154.14 -81.52
C PRO A 160 -42.63 153.23 -82.40
N PRO A 161 -42.27 153.66 -83.63
CA PRO A 161 -41.30 152.97 -84.45
C PRO A 161 -39.86 153.22 -83.96
N LEU A 162 -38.93 152.31 -84.30
CA LEU A 162 -37.61 152.59 -84.87
C LEU A 162 -36.82 151.28 -85.06
N SER A 163 -35.88 151.26 -86.03
CA SER A 163 -34.83 150.24 -86.19
C SER A 163 -35.25 148.76 -86.32
N GLU A 164 -35.54 148.35 -87.55
CA GLU A 164 -35.64 146.96 -88.03
C GLU A 164 -34.52 146.02 -87.51
N ARG A 165 -33.33 146.59 -87.28
CA ARG A 165 -32.11 145.93 -86.81
C ARG A 165 -32.21 145.30 -85.41
N GLU A 166 -33.06 145.84 -84.53
CA GLU A 166 -33.25 145.30 -83.17
C GLU A 166 -34.20 144.09 -83.16
N LEU A 167 -35.10 144.00 -84.15
CA LEU A 167 -35.96 142.83 -84.35
C LEU A 167 -35.17 141.66 -84.94
N GLU A 168 -34.24 141.93 -85.86
CA GLU A 168 -33.30 140.92 -86.35
C GLU A 168 -32.35 140.43 -85.25
N SER A 169 -31.75 141.34 -84.45
CA SER A 169 -30.85 140.91 -83.36
C SER A 169 -31.60 140.10 -82.30
N ARG A 170 -32.82 140.51 -81.91
CA ARG A 170 -33.63 139.76 -80.95
C ARG A 170 -34.07 138.39 -81.48
N ASN A 171 -34.36 138.27 -82.79
CA ASN A 171 -34.64 136.97 -83.40
C ASN A 171 -33.39 136.09 -83.53
N GLN A 172 -32.21 136.66 -83.81
CA GLN A 172 -30.95 135.92 -83.77
C GLN A 172 -30.57 135.49 -82.34
N GLU A 173 -30.80 136.34 -81.34
CA GLU A 173 -30.59 136.00 -79.92
C GLU A 173 -31.57 134.92 -79.45
N LEU A 174 -32.85 134.98 -79.85
CA LEU A 174 -33.82 133.93 -79.55
C LEU A 174 -33.50 132.62 -80.30
N ALA A 175 -33.05 132.69 -81.56
CA ALA A 175 -32.62 131.51 -82.31
C ALA A 175 -31.35 130.90 -81.69
N ALA A 176 -30.34 131.70 -81.33
CA ALA A 176 -29.13 131.24 -80.67
C ALA A 176 -29.39 130.73 -79.24
N ALA A 177 -30.33 131.32 -78.51
CA ALA A 177 -30.79 130.81 -77.21
C ALA A 177 -31.57 129.49 -77.36
N LEU A 178 -32.36 129.33 -78.43
CA LEU A 178 -33.06 128.09 -78.75
C LEU A 178 -32.09 127.01 -79.23
N GLU A 179 -31.09 127.33 -80.05
CA GLU A 179 -30.01 126.42 -80.45
C GLU A 179 -29.14 126.03 -79.25
N SER A 180 -28.82 126.97 -78.36
CA SER A 180 -28.14 126.71 -77.09
C SER A 180 -29.00 125.83 -76.16
N SER A 181 -30.30 126.08 -76.08
CA SER A 181 -31.25 125.24 -75.32
C SER A 181 -31.41 123.84 -75.94
N ASN A 182 -31.39 123.72 -77.26
CA ASN A 182 -31.43 122.43 -77.97
C ASN A 182 -30.11 121.68 -77.84
N LEU A 183 -28.97 122.37 -77.85
CA LEU A 183 -27.65 121.80 -77.64
C LEU A 183 -27.48 121.33 -76.18
N THR A 184 -27.93 122.13 -75.21
CA THR A 184 -27.90 121.73 -73.78
C THR A 184 -28.92 120.63 -73.48
N ASN A 185 -30.12 120.66 -74.06
CA ASN A 185 -31.05 119.53 -73.98
C ASN A 185 -30.46 118.27 -74.63
N SER A 186 -29.83 118.36 -75.80
CA SER A 186 -29.13 117.23 -76.43
C SER A 186 -27.98 116.68 -75.56
N GLN A 187 -27.21 117.57 -74.90
CA GLN A 187 -26.18 117.19 -73.92
C GLN A 187 -26.76 116.59 -72.62
N LEU A 188 -28.00 116.94 -72.24
CA LEU A 188 -28.70 116.36 -71.09
C LEU A 188 -29.36 115.03 -71.44
N THR A 189 -29.96 114.91 -72.63
CA THR A 189 -30.49 113.65 -73.18
C THR A 189 -29.37 112.63 -73.34
N THR A 190 -28.27 112.97 -74.01
CA THR A 190 -27.12 112.04 -74.13
C THR A 190 -26.48 111.68 -72.77
N LYS A 191 -26.54 112.54 -71.76
CA LYS A 191 -26.16 112.20 -70.38
C LYS A 191 -27.19 111.30 -69.69
N LEU A 192 -28.48 111.48 -69.93
CA LEU A 192 -29.54 110.58 -69.46
C LEU A 192 -29.42 109.20 -70.13
N ASP A 193 -29.14 109.15 -71.43
CA ASP A 193 -28.90 107.91 -72.17
C ASP A 193 -27.65 107.18 -71.62
N GLN A 194 -26.56 107.92 -71.36
CA GLN A 194 -25.36 107.37 -70.72
C GLN A 194 -25.62 106.88 -69.28
N LEU A 195 -26.36 107.63 -68.46
CA LEU A 195 -26.68 107.25 -67.08
C LEU A 195 -27.68 106.08 -67.02
N THR A 196 -28.64 106.00 -67.94
CA THR A 196 -29.56 104.86 -68.05
C THR A 196 -28.87 103.62 -68.60
N GLN A 197 -27.97 103.75 -69.58
CA GLN A 197 -27.10 102.66 -70.02
C GLN A 197 -26.21 102.18 -68.86
N GLN A 198 -25.54 103.07 -68.12
CA GLN A 198 -24.74 102.69 -66.95
C GLN A 198 -25.59 102.04 -65.84
N SER A 199 -26.81 102.53 -65.61
CA SER A 199 -27.75 101.93 -64.65
C SER A 199 -28.21 100.54 -65.10
N GLN A 200 -28.41 100.32 -66.40
CA GLN A 200 -28.74 99.02 -66.98
C GLN A 200 -27.55 98.06 -66.88
N GLU A 201 -26.35 98.48 -67.30
CA GLU A 201 -25.11 97.69 -67.20
C GLU A 201 -24.81 97.28 -65.76
N LEU A 202 -24.96 98.19 -64.78
CA LEU A 202 -24.84 97.87 -63.35
C LEU A 202 -25.94 96.92 -62.86
N THR A 203 -27.16 97.04 -63.39
CA THR A 203 -28.27 96.14 -63.04
C THR A 203 -28.03 94.72 -63.59
N ASP A 204 -27.54 94.61 -64.83
CA ASP A 204 -27.22 93.33 -65.47
C ASP A 204 -25.98 92.68 -64.83
N GLN A 205 -24.95 93.47 -64.48
CA GLN A 205 -23.80 93.04 -63.69
C GLN A 205 -24.25 92.48 -62.34
N LEU A 206 -25.09 93.20 -61.60
CA LEU A 206 -25.62 92.79 -60.29
C LEU A 206 -26.54 91.55 -60.41
N GLN A 207 -27.35 91.46 -61.46
CA GLN A 207 -28.18 90.28 -61.70
C GLN A 207 -27.34 89.05 -62.10
N LYS A 208 -26.24 89.25 -62.85
CA LYS A 208 -25.25 88.22 -63.16
C LYS A 208 -24.52 87.74 -61.90
N GLU A 209 -24.02 88.65 -61.07
CA GLU A 209 -23.34 88.31 -59.82
C GLU A 209 -24.29 87.58 -58.84
N ARG A 210 -25.56 87.98 -58.77
CA ARG A 210 -26.59 87.20 -58.05
C ARG A 210 -26.73 85.77 -58.60
N LYS A 211 -26.86 85.60 -59.93
CA LYS A 211 -26.96 84.28 -60.56
C LYS A 211 -25.71 83.42 -60.35
N GLU A 212 -24.52 84.02 -60.39
CA GLU A 212 -23.26 83.32 -60.09
C GLU A 212 -23.16 82.94 -58.61
N PHE A 213 -23.57 83.81 -57.68
CA PHE A 213 -23.63 83.50 -56.26
C PHE A 213 -24.63 82.37 -55.97
N GLU A 214 -25.85 82.47 -56.49
CA GLU A 214 -26.90 81.44 -56.40
C GLU A 214 -26.40 80.08 -56.91
N GLN A 215 -25.67 80.08 -58.05
CA GLN A 215 -25.09 78.85 -58.60
C GLN A 215 -23.94 78.30 -57.75
N ARG A 216 -23.06 79.16 -57.20
CA ARG A 216 -21.96 78.74 -56.30
C ARG A 216 -22.54 78.16 -55.01
N PHE A 217 -23.47 78.86 -54.38
CA PHE A 217 -24.18 78.40 -53.18
C PHE A 217 -24.93 77.08 -53.43
N SER A 218 -25.62 76.94 -54.56
CA SER A 218 -26.29 75.69 -54.93
C SER A 218 -25.31 74.52 -55.11
N LYS A 219 -24.13 74.76 -55.69
CA LYS A 219 -23.07 73.74 -55.84
C LYS A 219 -22.45 73.36 -54.50
N GLU A 220 -22.16 74.33 -53.65
CA GLU A 220 -21.60 74.12 -52.31
C GLU A 220 -22.61 73.40 -51.39
N GLN A 221 -23.88 73.81 -51.42
CA GLN A 221 -24.97 73.13 -50.73
C GLN A 221 -25.19 71.70 -51.28
N GLY A 222 -24.95 71.47 -52.57
CA GLY A 222 -24.90 70.13 -53.18
C GLY A 222 -23.78 69.28 -52.60
N ALA A 223 -22.53 69.76 -52.67
CA ALA A 223 -21.35 69.07 -52.15
C ALA A 223 -21.46 68.79 -50.63
N MET A 224 -22.02 69.70 -49.85
CA MET A 224 -22.26 69.49 -48.41
C MET A 224 -23.36 68.43 -48.14
N ARG A 225 -24.39 68.32 -49.00
CA ARG A 225 -25.36 67.21 -48.93
C ARG A 225 -24.73 65.89 -49.32
N GLU A 226 -23.91 65.86 -50.36
CA GLU A 226 -23.18 64.66 -50.79
C GLU A 226 -22.21 64.18 -49.69
N GLN A 227 -21.44 65.10 -49.08
CA GLN A 227 -20.56 64.78 -47.96
C GLN A 227 -21.34 64.27 -46.74
N LEU A 228 -22.48 64.89 -46.40
CA LEU A 228 -23.35 64.40 -45.33
C LEU A 228 -23.92 63.00 -45.64
N GLN A 229 -24.32 62.74 -46.89
CA GLN A 229 -24.82 61.43 -47.32
C GLN A 229 -23.73 60.36 -47.22
N VAL A 230 -22.49 60.68 -47.62
CA VAL A 230 -21.33 59.78 -47.45
C VAL A 230 -21.05 59.53 -45.97
N HIS A 231 -21.08 60.55 -45.11
CA HIS A 231 -20.89 60.36 -43.67
C HIS A 231 -21.99 59.50 -43.04
N ILE A 232 -23.25 59.68 -43.43
CA ILE A 232 -24.37 58.84 -42.99
C ILE A 232 -24.15 57.39 -43.44
N GLN A 233 -23.71 57.16 -44.67
CA GLN A 233 -23.42 55.81 -45.19
C GLN A 233 -22.23 55.17 -44.45
N THR A 234 -21.13 55.90 -44.22
CA THR A 234 -19.97 55.42 -43.45
C THR A 234 -20.34 55.09 -42.00
N ILE A 235 -21.16 55.93 -41.35
CA ILE A 235 -21.68 55.64 -40.00
C ILE A 235 -22.59 54.39 -40.03
N GLY A 236 -23.43 54.24 -41.05
CA GLY A 236 -24.27 53.05 -41.24
C GLY A 236 -23.46 51.76 -41.36
N ILE A 237 -22.39 51.78 -42.17
CA ILE A 237 -21.45 50.66 -42.34
C ILE A 237 -20.75 50.36 -41.01
N LEU A 238 -20.15 51.35 -40.35
CA LEU A 238 -19.45 51.16 -39.07
C LEU A 238 -20.37 50.68 -37.94
N VAL A 239 -21.66 51.05 -37.96
CA VAL A 239 -22.67 50.53 -37.01
C VAL A 239 -23.02 49.07 -37.34
N ALA A 240 -23.19 48.72 -38.62
CA ALA A 240 -23.44 47.34 -39.04
C ALA A 240 -22.24 46.44 -38.69
N GLU A 241 -21.03 46.79 -39.11
CA GLU A 241 -19.77 46.09 -38.78
C GLU A 241 -19.61 45.92 -37.26
N LYS A 242 -19.87 46.98 -36.48
CA LYS A 242 -19.82 46.90 -35.01
C LYS A 242 -20.86 45.92 -34.45
N SER A 243 -22.09 45.91 -34.97
CA SER A 243 -23.13 44.97 -34.55
C SER A 243 -22.82 43.53 -34.93
N GLU A 244 -22.27 43.30 -36.13
CA GLU A 244 -21.82 41.98 -36.60
C GLU A 244 -20.65 41.47 -35.76
N LEU A 245 -19.60 42.29 -35.55
CA LEU A 245 -18.46 41.96 -34.69
C LEU A 245 -18.89 41.72 -33.23
N GLN A 246 -19.83 42.50 -32.70
CA GLN A 246 -20.37 42.29 -31.35
C GLN A 246 -21.15 40.97 -31.26
N THR A 247 -21.91 40.60 -32.28
CA THR A 247 -22.65 39.33 -32.36
C THR A 247 -21.69 38.14 -32.50
N ALA A 248 -20.70 38.24 -33.39
CA ALA A 248 -19.66 37.22 -33.58
C ALA A 248 -18.81 37.02 -32.30
N LEU A 249 -18.46 38.10 -31.61
CA LEU A 249 -17.77 38.04 -30.31
C LEU A 249 -18.65 37.36 -29.25
N GLN A 250 -19.94 37.71 -29.16
CA GLN A 250 -20.87 37.08 -28.21
C GLN A 250 -21.03 35.58 -28.48
N TYR A 251 -21.21 35.19 -29.75
CA TYR A 251 -21.29 33.79 -30.17
C TYR A 251 -20.00 33.02 -29.83
N THR A 252 -18.84 33.60 -30.15
CA THR A 252 -17.53 32.99 -29.86
C THR A 252 -17.30 32.84 -28.34
N GLN A 253 -17.68 33.84 -27.54
CA GLN A 253 -17.64 33.73 -26.08
C GLN A 253 -18.59 32.65 -25.53
N GLN A 254 -19.78 32.48 -26.12
CA GLN A 254 -20.73 31.45 -25.72
C GLN A 254 -20.22 30.05 -26.08
N ALA A 255 -19.68 29.86 -27.30
CA ALA A 255 -19.05 28.62 -27.73
C ALA A 255 -17.84 28.27 -26.84
N ALA A 256 -16.99 29.25 -26.49
CA ALA A 256 -15.89 29.05 -25.57
C ALA A 256 -16.35 28.61 -24.18
N ARG A 257 -17.37 29.28 -23.59
CA ARG A 257 -17.97 28.87 -22.30
C ARG A 257 -18.53 27.45 -22.35
N GLN A 258 -19.20 27.08 -23.44
CA GLN A 258 -19.71 25.72 -23.62
C GLN A 258 -18.57 24.70 -23.68
N LYS A 259 -17.50 24.97 -24.43
CA LYS A 259 -16.34 24.08 -24.52
C LYS A 259 -15.57 23.96 -23.20
N THR A 260 -15.55 25.00 -22.36
CA THR A 260 -15.07 24.90 -20.97
C THR A 260 -15.95 23.96 -20.14
N ALA A 261 -17.28 24.11 -20.20
CA ALA A 261 -18.20 23.24 -19.46
C ALA A 261 -18.13 21.76 -19.91
N GLU A 262 -18.02 21.50 -21.21
CA GLU A 262 -17.79 20.15 -21.76
C GLU A 262 -16.46 19.56 -21.27
N ALA A 263 -15.38 20.36 -21.22
CA ALA A 263 -14.08 19.93 -20.70
C ALA A 263 -14.12 19.65 -19.19
N GLU A 264 -14.87 20.44 -18.41
CA GLU A 264 -15.11 20.21 -16.98
C GLU A 264 -15.91 18.94 -16.74
N GLU A 265 -16.96 18.67 -17.52
CA GLU A 265 -17.73 17.41 -17.46
C GLU A 265 -16.83 16.20 -17.77
N LEU A 266 -16.05 16.26 -18.85
CA LEU A 266 -15.11 15.20 -19.22
C LEU A 266 -14.04 14.98 -18.15
N ASN A 267 -13.53 16.03 -17.51
CA ASN A 267 -12.61 15.92 -16.38
C ASN A 267 -13.27 15.30 -15.13
N ASN A 268 -14.49 15.68 -14.80
CA ASN A 268 -15.25 15.10 -13.68
C ASN A 268 -15.54 13.61 -13.91
N ARG A 269 -15.94 13.25 -15.14
CA ARG A 269 -16.12 11.86 -15.58
C ARG A 269 -14.81 11.07 -15.52
N LEU A 270 -13.69 11.65 -15.96
CA LEU A 270 -12.36 11.05 -15.84
C LEU A 270 -11.92 10.85 -14.37
N GLN A 271 -12.24 11.80 -13.49
CA GLN A 271 -11.95 11.68 -12.07
C GLN A 271 -12.79 10.56 -11.42
N SER A 272 -14.06 10.44 -11.79
CA SER A 272 -14.94 9.34 -11.35
C SER A 272 -14.43 7.97 -11.84
N THR A 273 -14.02 7.85 -13.11
CA THR A 273 -13.45 6.57 -13.60
C THR A 273 -12.13 6.23 -12.91
N LYS A 274 -11.25 7.21 -12.65
CA LYS A 274 -10.02 6.99 -11.85
C LYS A 274 -10.33 6.49 -10.43
N GLN A 275 -11.30 7.09 -9.75
CA GLN A 275 -11.74 6.62 -8.43
C GLN A 275 -12.26 5.17 -8.48
N ARG A 276 -13.08 4.84 -9.49
CA ARG A 276 -13.59 3.47 -9.70
C ARG A 276 -12.48 2.47 -10.04
N VAL A 277 -11.46 2.87 -10.79
CA VAL A 277 -10.27 2.02 -11.04
C VAL A 277 -9.54 1.73 -9.73
N SER A 278 -9.25 2.74 -8.90
CA SER A 278 -8.59 2.53 -7.61
C SER A 278 -9.43 1.77 -6.59
N GLU A 279 -10.76 1.83 -6.67
CA GLU A 279 -11.66 0.94 -5.92
C GLU A 279 -11.51 -0.51 -6.42
N LEU A 280 -11.56 -0.74 -7.73
CA LEU A 280 -11.42 -2.06 -8.35
C LEU A 280 -10.04 -2.68 -8.04
N GLU A 281 -8.94 -1.93 -8.16
CA GLU A 281 -7.59 -2.35 -7.77
C GLU A 281 -7.53 -2.80 -6.30
N ARG A 282 -8.23 -2.08 -5.41
CA ARG A 282 -8.30 -2.39 -3.98
C ARG A 282 -9.14 -3.65 -3.71
N THR A 283 -10.26 -3.84 -4.41
CA THR A 283 -11.05 -5.07 -4.32
C THR A 283 -10.31 -6.28 -4.88
N LEU A 284 -9.62 -6.13 -6.02
CA LEU A 284 -8.78 -7.18 -6.63
C LEU A 284 -7.62 -7.58 -5.69
N SER A 285 -7.00 -6.61 -5.03
CA SER A 285 -5.98 -6.87 -4.00
C SER A 285 -6.55 -7.64 -2.81
N SER A 286 -7.77 -7.30 -2.36
CA SER A 286 -8.48 -8.00 -1.28
C SER A 286 -8.85 -9.44 -1.66
N VAL A 287 -9.38 -9.64 -2.88
CA VAL A 287 -9.73 -10.96 -3.41
C VAL A 287 -8.48 -11.82 -3.62
N SER A 288 -7.37 -11.27 -4.12
CA SER A 288 -6.10 -11.98 -4.25
C SER A 288 -5.52 -12.41 -2.90
N LEU A 289 -5.63 -11.56 -1.86
CA LEU A 289 -5.24 -11.93 -0.50
C LEU A 289 -6.14 -13.04 0.06
N GLN A 290 -7.45 -12.96 -0.15
CA GLN A 290 -8.41 -13.98 0.28
C GLN A 290 -8.22 -15.31 -0.45
N GLN A 291 -7.93 -15.29 -1.75
CA GLN A 291 -7.57 -16.47 -2.54
C GLN A 291 -6.32 -17.14 -1.96
N LYS A 292 -5.24 -16.38 -1.69
CA LYS A 292 -4.02 -16.93 -1.06
C LYS A 292 -4.28 -17.53 0.32
N GLN A 293 -5.23 -16.99 1.09
CA GLN A 293 -5.66 -17.57 2.36
C GLN A 293 -6.43 -18.89 2.16
N PHE A 294 -7.35 -18.96 1.18
CA PHE A 294 -8.04 -20.22 0.85
C PHE A 294 -7.09 -21.29 0.29
N GLU A 295 -6.13 -20.92 -0.57
CA GLU A 295 -5.10 -21.85 -1.07
C GLU A 295 -4.20 -22.38 0.06
N LYS A 296 -3.85 -21.53 1.04
CA LYS A 296 -3.12 -21.95 2.23
C LYS A 296 -3.96 -22.92 3.08
N HIS A 297 -5.22 -22.58 3.36
CA HIS A 297 -6.11 -23.42 4.15
C HIS A 297 -6.39 -24.78 3.46
N ASN A 298 -6.56 -24.79 2.13
CA ASN A 298 -6.71 -26.05 1.38
C ASN A 298 -5.44 -26.93 1.50
N LYS A 299 -4.24 -26.34 1.42
CA LYS A 299 -2.97 -27.06 1.64
C LYS A 299 -2.78 -27.53 3.09
N GLU A 300 -3.45 -26.91 4.06
CA GLU A 300 -3.51 -27.37 5.45
C GLU A 300 -4.46 -28.57 5.58
N LEU A 301 -5.67 -28.48 5.01
CA LEU A 301 -6.64 -29.59 4.95
C LEU A 301 -6.12 -30.80 4.18
N GLU A 302 -5.33 -30.60 3.11
CA GLU A 302 -4.68 -31.68 2.36
C GLU A 302 -3.65 -32.43 3.22
N LYS A 303 -2.89 -31.72 4.05
CA LYS A 303 -1.96 -32.32 5.02
C LYS A 303 -2.70 -33.05 6.14
N GLU A 304 -3.77 -32.47 6.69
CA GLU A 304 -4.59 -33.12 7.71
C GLU A 304 -5.22 -34.42 7.17
N ARG A 305 -5.78 -34.38 5.96
CA ARG A 305 -6.28 -35.56 5.23
C ARG A 305 -5.22 -36.66 5.10
N ASP A 306 -3.99 -36.30 4.72
CA ASP A 306 -2.93 -37.28 4.46
C ASP A 306 -2.29 -37.80 5.76
N ASN A 307 -2.21 -36.97 6.81
CA ASN A 307 -1.88 -37.41 8.17
C ASN A 307 -2.94 -38.39 8.71
N LEU A 308 -4.23 -38.09 8.53
CA LEU A 308 -5.33 -38.98 8.94
C LEU A 308 -5.34 -40.30 8.14
N ARG A 309 -4.98 -40.28 6.85
CA ARG A 309 -4.77 -41.51 6.05
C ARG A 309 -3.63 -42.36 6.62
N LEU A 310 -2.50 -41.73 6.99
CA LEU A 310 -1.37 -42.41 7.61
C LEU A 310 -1.75 -43.03 8.97
N GLU A 311 -2.50 -42.30 9.79
CA GLU A 311 -2.99 -42.78 11.09
C GLU A 311 -4.01 -43.91 10.95
N VAL A 312 -4.94 -43.83 10.00
CA VAL A 312 -5.87 -44.93 9.67
C VAL A 312 -5.10 -46.17 9.21
N PHE A 313 -4.05 -46.03 8.40
CA PHE A 313 -3.18 -47.15 8.02
C PHE A 313 -2.45 -47.75 9.24
N ARG A 314 -1.89 -46.91 10.12
CA ARG A 314 -1.22 -47.33 11.36
C ARG A 314 -2.18 -48.09 12.31
N LEU A 315 -3.38 -47.58 12.50
CA LEU A 315 -4.42 -48.20 13.33
C LEU A 315 -4.95 -49.50 12.71
N ASN A 316 -5.05 -49.59 11.38
CA ASN A 316 -5.43 -50.82 10.70
C ASN A 316 -4.38 -51.92 10.91
N ASN A 317 -3.09 -51.60 10.78
CA ASN A 317 -2.00 -52.56 11.01
C ASN A 317 -2.00 -53.08 12.46
N LEU A 318 -2.19 -52.20 13.45
CA LEU A 318 -2.36 -52.62 14.86
C LEU A 318 -3.63 -53.43 15.10
N SER A 319 -4.70 -53.19 14.34
CA SER A 319 -5.93 -54.00 14.40
C SER A 319 -5.70 -55.40 13.84
N GLU A 320 -4.99 -55.54 12.72
CA GLU A 320 -4.60 -56.85 12.18
C GLU A 320 -3.63 -57.60 13.10
N GLU A 321 -2.63 -56.92 13.68
CA GLU A 321 -1.73 -57.51 14.67
C GLU A 321 -2.50 -58.01 15.91
N SER A 322 -3.42 -57.20 16.44
CA SER A 322 -4.26 -57.59 17.58
C SER A 322 -5.24 -58.72 17.25
N LYS A 323 -5.80 -58.76 16.02
CA LYS A 323 -6.58 -59.91 15.53
C LYS A 323 -5.73 -61.17 15.42
N GLN A 324 -4.51 -61.06 14.93
CA GLN A 324 -3.60 -62.19 14.80
C GLN A 324 -3.23 -62.76 16.18
N GLN A 325 -2.79 -61.92 17.12
CA GLN A 325 -2.54 -62.31 18.52
C GLN A 325 -3.79 -62.97 19.16
N SER A 326 -4.99 -62.43 18.89
CA SER A 326 -6.26 -63.01 19.35
C SER A 326 -6.54 -64.39 18.73
N SER A 327 -6.15 -64.60 17.47
CA SER A 327 -6.29 -65.89 16.78
C SER A 327 -5.30 -66.93 17.28
N GLU A 328 -4.05 -66.54 17.53
CA GLU A 328 -2.99 -67.38 18.11
C GLU A 328 -3.35 -67.83 19.53
N LEU A 329 -3.82 -66.92 20.39
CA LEU A 329 -4.34 -67.26 21.71
C LEU A 329 -5.59 -68.16 21.64
N SER A 330 -6.48 -67.93 20.68
CA SER A 330 -7.65 -68.80 20.45
C SER A 330 -7.24 -70.21 20.02
N GLU A 331 -6.19 -70.35 19.22
CA GLU A 331 -5.64 -71.65 18.81
C GLU A 331 -4.91 -72.34 19.97
N GLN A 332 -4.11 -71.63 20.74
CA GLN A 332 -3.44 -72.17 21.93
C GLN A 332 -4.47 -72.67 22.98
N ILE A 333 -5.57 -71.95 23.18
CA ILE A 333 -6.68 -72.41 24.03
C ILE A 333 -7.35 -73.67 23.44
N LYS A 334 -7.60 -73.72 22.11
CA LYS A 334 -8.17 -74.92 21.46
C LYS A 334 -7.26 -76.13 21.66
N LEU A 335 -5.95 -76.00 21.41
CA LEU A 335 -4.96 -77.06 21.62
C LEU A 335 -4.98 -77.52 23.08
N SER A 336 -4.90 -76.61 24.05
CA SER A 336 -4.95 -77.00 25.47
C SER A 336 -6.28 -77.63 25.88
N THR A 337 -7.42 -77.26 25.28
CA THR A 337 -8.69 -77.97 25.52
C THR A 337 -8.73 -79.37 24.90
N GLN A 338 -8.06 -79.59 23.76
CA GLN A 338 -7.91 -80.91 23.14
C GLN A 338 -6.96 -81.80 23.95
N GLU A 339 -5.83 -81.27 24.43
CA GLU A 339 -4.93 -81.94 25.37
C GLU A 339 -5.67 -82.33 26.66
N ASN A 340 -6.44 -81.40 27.26
CA ASN A 340 -7.26 -81.70 28.44
C ASN A 340 -8.35 -82.74 28.16
N ALA A 341 -8.86 -82.86 26.92
CA ALA A 341 -9.80 -83.91 26.53
C ALA A 341 -9.09 -85.26 26.36
N ALA A 342 -7.91 -85.29 25.74
CA ALA A 342 -7.08 -86.47 25.59
C ALA A 342 -6.62 -87.02 26.96
N MET A 343 -6.11 -86.15 27.85
CA MET A 343 -5.73 -86.52 29.23
C MET A 343 -6.92 -87.04 30.04
N LYS A 344 -8.15 -86.54 29.81
CA LYS A 344 -9.36 -87.10 30.45
C LYS A 344 -9.70 -88.49 29.93
N LEU A 345 -9.59 -88.71 28.61
CA LEU A 345 -9.78 -90.03 28.00
C LEU A 345 -8.71 -91.03 28.48
N GLU A 346 -7.45 -90.61 28.59
CA GLU A 346 -6.37 -91.42 29.15
C GLU A 346 -6.61 -91.74 30.64
N VAL A 347 -7.00 -90.77 31.46
CA VAL A 347 -7.37 -91.02 32.87
C VAL A 347 -8.57 -91.96 32.99
N GLU A 348 -9.55 -91.90 32.08
CA GLU A 348 -10.69 -92.82 32.09
C GLU A 348 -10.31 -94.22 31.58
N ASP A 349 -9.41 -94.33 30.61
CA ASP A 349 -8.85 -95.61 30.15
C ASP A 349 -7.96 -96.24 31.22
N LEU A 350 -7.09 -95.46 31.88
CA LEU A 350 -6.30 -95.91 33.04
C LEU A 350 -7.19 -96.36 34.21
N ARG A 351 -8.36 -95.74 34.43
CA ARG A 351 -9.36 -96.22 35.40
C ARG A 351 -9.97 -97.56 34.98
N LYS A 352 -10.33 -97.73 33.70
CA LYS A 352 -10.84 -99.01 33.16
C LYS A 352 -9.77 -100.10 33.23
N ARG A 353 -8.51 -99.78 32.91
CA ARG A 353 -7.37 -100.69 33.11
C ARG A 353 -7.17 -101.03 34.58
N LEU A 354 -7.28 -100.06 35.50
CA LEU A 354 -7.19 -100.30 36.95
C LEU A 354 -8.28 -101.28 37.40
N GLU A 355 -9.54 -101.01 37.05
CA GLU A 355 -10.70 -101.87 37.34
C GLU A 355 -10.54 -103.28 36.75
N ILE A 356 -10.02 -103.40 35.53
CA ILE A 356 -9.66 -104.69 34.92
C ILE A 356 -8.49 -105.35 35.65
N THR A 357 -7.46 -104.62 36.10
CA THR A 357 -6.32 -105.20 36.84
C THR A 357 -6.69 -105.60 38.26
N ASP A 358 -7.61 -104.89 38.92
CA ASP A 358 -8.16 -105.28 40.22
C ASP A 358 -9.02 -106.53 40.07
N LEU A 359 -9.86 -106.61 39.01
CA LEU A 359 -10.61 -107.82 38.66
C LEU A 359 -9.67 -108.98 38.29
N MET A 360 -8.58 -108.73 37.57
CA MET A 360 -7.55 -109.72 37.25
C MET A 360 -6.73 -110.13 38.49
N LEU A 361 -6.49 -109.22 39.45
CA LEU A 361 -5.88 -109.58 40.74
C LEU A 361 -6.83 -110.44 41.58
N GLN A 362 -8.14 -110.12 41.56
CA GLN A 362 -9.18 -110.93 42.20
C GLN A 362 -9.34 -112.31 41.52
N GLN A 363 -9.16 -112.39 40.20
CA GLN A 363 -9.14 -113.66 39.46
C GLN A 363 -7.83 -114.43 39.69
N CYS A 364 -6.66 -113.82 39.58
CA CYS A 364 -5.36 -114.48 39.82
C CYS A 364 -5.16 -114.93 41.28
N SER A 365 -5.79 -114.25 42.25
CA SER A 365 -5.82 -114.70 43.66
C SER A 365 -6.85 -115.80 43.92
N SER A 366 -7.71 -116.14 42.95
CA SER A 366 -8.64 -117.28 43.00
C SER A 366 -8.39 -118.37 41.94
N GLN A 367 -7.50 -118.11 40.96
CA GLN A 367 -7.08 -119.01 39.88
C GLN A 367 -5.61 -118.73 39.51
N SER A 368 -4.69 -119.60 39.92
CA SER A 368 -3.24 -119.40 39.75
C SER A 368 -2.60 -120.46 38.85
N ASP A 369 -2.57 -120.20 37.54
CA ASP A 369 -1.87 -121.01 36.53
C ASP A 369 -0.71 -120.20 35.89
N PRO A 370 0.57 -120.47 36.23
CA PRO A 370 1.69 -119.60 35.89
C PRO A 370 2.12 -119.64 34.41
N THR A 371 1.64 -120.61 33.64
CA THR A 371 2.10 -120.90 32.27
C THR A 371 1.75 -119.79 31.27
N SER A 372 0.60 -119.12 31.45
CA SER A 372 0.11 -118.10 30.51
C SER A 372 1.00 -116.85 30.48
N ALA A 373 1.46 -116.39 31.64
CA ALA A 373 2.23 -115.16 31.77
C ALA A 373 3.58 -115.23 31.00
N SER A 374 4.20 -116.40 30.95
CA SER A 374 5.49 -116.58 30.27
C SER A 374 5.42 -116.47 28.75
N GLN A 375 4.28 -116.79 28.12
CA GLN A 375 4.11 -116.63 26.67
C GLN A 375 3.87 -115.17 26.28
N GLN A 376 3.17 -114.41 27.13
CA GLN A 376 2.84 -113.01 26.85
C GLN A 376 4.07 -112.09 26.89
N VAL A 377 5.04 -112.38 27.77
CA VAL A 377 6.33 -111.66 27.82
C VAL A 377 7.19 -111.90 26.57
N GLN A 378 7.16 -113.12 26.01
CA GLN A 378 7.93 -113.46 24.80
C GLN A 378 7.48 -112.62 23.59
N LEU A 379 6.17 -112.50 23.37
CA LEU A 379 5.59 -111.73 22.26
C LEU A 379 5.96 -110.23 22.34
N LEU A 380 5.95 -109.64 23.55
CA LEU A 380 6.33 -108.24 23.76
C LEU A 380 7.82 -107.98 23.47
N LEU A 381 8.70 -108.96 23.67
CA LEU A 381 10.11 -108.85 23.28
C LEU A 381 10.27 -108.83 21.75
N GLU A 382 9.50 -109.65 21.04
CA GLU A 382 9.54 -109.74 19.57
C GLU A 382 8.95 -108.47 18.92
N GLU A 383 7.85 -107.93 19.47
CA GLU A 383 7.27 -106.65 19.06
C GLU A 383 8.24 -105.48 19.29
N LYS A 384 8.88 -105.41 20.47
CA LYS A 384 9.94 -104.42 20.78
C LYS A 384 11.06 -104.46 19.72
N GLN A 385 11.54 -105.65 19.37
CA GLN A 385 12.65 -105.80 18.42
C GLN A 385 12.24 -105.35 17.00
N GLN A 386 10.99 -105.57 16.60
CA GLN A 386 10.46 -105.08 15.32
C GLN A 386 10.35 -103.54 15.29
N LEU A 387 9.88 -102.93 16.38
CA LEU A 387 9.81 -101.47 16.52
C LEU A 387 11.20 -100.81 16.52
N GLU A 388 12.19 -101.41 17.16
CA GLU A 388 13.58 -100.93 17.14
C GLU A 388 14.20 -101.02 15.73
N ALA A 389 13.95 -102.09 14.99
CA ALA A 389 14.39 -102.21 13.60
C ALA A 389 13.73 -101.16 12.68
N HIS A 390 12.42 -100.94 12.81
CA HIS A 390 11.68 -99.93 12.06
C HIS A 390 12.15 -98.50 12.38
N ASN A 391 12.46 -98.21 13.66
CA ASN A 391 13.01 -96.92 14.07
C ASN A 391 14.40 -96.67 13.44
N HIS A 392 15.24 -97.70 13.37
CA HIS A 392 16.56 -97.61 12.72
C HIS A 392 16.43 -97.32 11.21
N GLN A 393 15.48 -97.96 10.52
CA GLN A 393 15.20 -97.72 9.10
C GLN A 393 14.69 -96.28 8.84
N LEU A 394 13.84 -95.74 9.72
CA LEU A 394 13.41 -94.34 9.69
C LEU A 394 14.57 -93.37 9.91
N MET A 395 15.45 -93.66 10.86
CA MET A 395 16.66 -92.86 11.11
C MET A 395 17.60 -92.83 9.90
N GLU A 396 17.78 -93.96 9.21
CA GLU A 396 18.58 -94.06 7.99
C GLU A 396 17.96 -93.26 6.84
N SER A 397 16.64 -93.38 6.61
CA SER A 397 15.92 -92.59 5.60
C SER A 397 16.01 -91.07 5.86
N ILE A 398 15.90 -90.65 7.13
CA ILE A 398 16.07 -89.25 7.53
C ILE A 398 17.52 -88.76 7.30
N ALA A 399 18.53 -89.64 7.44
CA ALA A 399 19.91 -89.30 7.12
C ALA A 399 20.12 -89.14 5.59
N GLN A 400 19.56 -90.05 4.78
CA GLN A 400 19.62 -90.00 3.32
C GLN A 400 18.99 -88.69 2.78
N LEU A 401 17.76 -88.37 3.20
CA LEU A 401 17.05 -87.14 2.80
C LEU A 401 17.79 -85.85 3.20
N LYS A 402 18.53 -85.85 4.32
CA LYS A 402 19.40 -84.72 4.69
C LYS A 402 20.58 -84.59 3.73
N THR A 403 21.24 -85.69 3.38
CA THR A 403 22.35 -85.66 2.40
C THR A 403 21.90 -85.23 1.01
N GLU A 404 20.73 -85.67 0.55
CA GLU A 404 20.16 -85.22 -0.74
C GLU A 404 19.89 -83.71 -0.75
N ARG A 405 19.22 -83.19 0.29
CA ARG A 405 19.00 -81.74 0.47
C ARG A 405 20.31 -80.95 0.40
N ASP A 406 21.35 -81.44 1.07
CA ASP A 406 22.63 -80.73 1.16
C ASP A 406 23.41 -80.78 -0.16
N CYS A 407 23.30 -81.88 -0.94
CA CYS A 407 23.77 -81.93 -2.32
C CYS A 407 23.05 -80.94 -3.24
N TYR A 408 21.70 -80.85 -3.16
CA TYR A 408 20.95 -79.86 -3.95
C TYR A 408 21.30 -78.42 -3.58
N ALA A 409 21.54 -78.13 -2.30
CA ALA A 409 21.97 -76.80 -1.85
C ALA A 409 23.34 -76.40 -2.43
N VAL A 410 24.28 -77.34 -2.52
CA VAL A 410 25.58 -77.13 -3.18
C VAL A 410 25.40 -76.90 -4.69
N GLN A 411 24.60 -77.74 -5.37
CA GLN A 411 24.36 -77.60 -6.81
C GLN A 411 23.79 -76.22 -7.17
N ILE A 412 22.78 -75.74 -6.43
CA ILE A 412 22.19 -74.40 -6.64
C ILE A 412 23.24 -73.29 -6.43
N GLN A 413 24.17 -73.45 -5.47
CA GLN A 413 25.27 -72.50 -5.28
C GLN A 413 26.27 -72.53 -6.44
N GLU A 414 26.58 -73.69 -7.00
CA GLU A 414 27.48 -73.83 -8.15
C GLU A 414 26.86 -73.25 -9.44
N GLU A 415 25.60 -73.56 -9.72
CA GLU A 415 24.84 -72.93 -10.82
C GLU A 415 24.81 -71.40 -10.67
N GLY A 416 24.61 -70.89 -9.45
CA GLY A 416 24.67 -69.46 -9.15
C GLY A 416 26.03 -68.81 -9.45
N ARG A 417 27.14 -69.52 -9.25
CA ARG A 417 28.49 -69.06 -9.67
C ARG A 417 28.60 -69.02 -11.19
N VAL A 418 28.20 -70.09 -11.88
CA VAL A 418 28.27 -70.18 -13.35
C VAL A 418 27.47 -69.06 -14.03
N TRP A 419 26.29 -68.71 -13.51
CA TRP A 419 25.51 -67.58 -14.01
C TRP A 419 26.16 -66.22 -13.74
N LYS A 420 26.80 -66.04 -12.57
CA LYS A 420 27.58 -64.84 -12.27
C LYS A 420 28.75 -64.68 -13.24
N ASP A 421 29.60 -65.71 -13.36
CA ASP A 421 30.81 -65.67 -14.18
C ASP A 421 30.48 -65.43 -15.66
N LYS A 422 29.39 -66.02 -16.15
CA LYS A 422 28.85 -65.78 -17.51
C LYS A 422 28.35 -64.34 -17.71
N THR A 423 27.75 -63.74 -16.68
CA THR A 423 27.32 -62.33 -16.71
C THR A 423 28.52 -61.39 -16.75
N GLU A 424 29.57 -61.70 -15.97
CA GLU A 424 30.83 -60.95 -15.93
C GLU A 424 31.56 -61.01 -17.29
N GLN A 425 31.64 -62.20 -17.91
CA GLN A 425 32.21 -62.38 -19.27
C GLN A 425 31.47 -61.58 -20.35
N LEU A 426 30.13 -61.51 -20.30
CA LEU A 426 29.34 -60.71 -21.23
C LEU A 426 29.59 -59.21 -21.03
N LEU A 427 29.74 -58.75 -19.78
CA LEU A 427 30.09 -57.36 -19.47
C LEU A 427 31.48 -57.00 -20.01
N THR A 428 32.47 -57.89 -19.90
CA THR A 428 33.81 -57.69 -20.49
C THR A 428 33.74 -57.59 -22.02
N GLN A 429 32.96 -58.46 -22.69
CA GLN A 429 32.80 -58.38 -24.15
C GLN A 429 32.16 -57.06 -24.60
N VAL A 430 31.13 -56.57 -23.89
CA VAL A 430 30.52 -55.27 -24.18
C VAL A 430 31.52 -54.11 -23.99
N SER A 431 32.38 -54.18 -22.97
CA SER A 431 33.45 -53.19 -22.77
C SER A 431 34.46 -53.18 -23.92
N LEU A 432 34.94 -54.35 -24.34
CA LEU A 432 35.90 -54.47 -25.45
C LEU A 432 35.33 -53.95 -26.77
N VAL A 433 34.08 -54.27 -27.08
CA VAL A 433 33.39 -53.76 -28.29
C VAL A 433 33.17 -52.25 -28.23
N ALA A 434 32.93 -51.68 -27.05
CA ALA A 434 32.85 -50.22 -26.88
C ALA A 434 34.21 -49.55 -27.13
N GLU A 435 35.31 -50.09 -26.59
CA GLU A 435 36.66 -49.57 -26.86
C GLU A 435 37.06 -49.74 -28.34
N GLU A 436 36.70 -50.84 -29.00
CA GLU A 436 36.92 -51.04 -30.43
C GLU A 436 36.14 -50.03 -31.27
N ARG A 437 34.87 -49.74 -30.93
CA ARG A 437 34.09 -48.67 -31.55
C ARG A 437 34.80 -47.32 -31.43
N ASP A 438 35.33 -47.01 -30.26
CA ASP A 438 35.96 -45.71 -29.99
C ASP A 438 37.32 -45.57 -30.71
N ARG A 439 38.09 -46.66 -30.82
CA ARG A 439 39.28 -46.73 -31.68
C ARG A 439 38.94 -46.50 -33.15
N ASN A 440 37.86 -47.11 -33.65
CA ASN A 440 37.41 -46.91 -35.03
C ASN A 440 36.96 -45.45 -35.29
N ILE A 441 36.27 -44.82 -34.33
CA ILE A 441 35.88 -43.39 -34.44
C ILE A 441 37.11 -42.49 -34.58
N ASN A 442 38.14 -42.70 -33.76
CA ASN A 442 39.38 -41.93 -33.84
C ASN A 442 40.10 -42.15 -35.18
N GLN A 443 40.18 -43.39 -35.67
CA GLN A 443 40.83 -43.71 -36.95
C GLN A 443 40.10 -43.09 -38.16
N VAL A 444 38.77 -42.94 -38.11
CA VAL A 444 38.02 -42.20 -39.14
C VAL A 444 38.42 -40.72 -39.15
N GLN A 445 38.54 -40.09 -37.97
CA GLN A 445 38.93 -38.67 -37.87
C GLN A 445 40.35 -38.40 -38.40
N GLU A 446 41.29 -39.31 -38.14
CA GLU A 446 42.67 -39.23 -38.69
C GLU A 446 42.68 -39.33 -40.22
N LEU A 447 41.87 -40.23 -40.80
CA LEU A 447 41.74 -40.38 -42.25
C LEU A 447 41.09 -39.16 -42.90
N GLU A 448 40.07 -38.56 -42.28
CA GLU A 448 39.44 -37.33 -42.75
C GLU A 448 40.43 -36.15 -42.77
N ALA A 449 41.29 -36.03 -41.75
CA ALA A 449 42.36 -35.03 -41.71
C ALA A 449 43.40 -35.23 -42.84
N SER A 450 43.89 -36.46 -43.02
CA SER A 450 44.88 -36.76 -44.08
C SER A 450 44.34 -36.49 -45.49
N ILE A 451 43.05 -36.75 -45.72
CA ILE A 451 42.35 -36.44 -46.98
C ILE A 451 42.28 -34.93 -47.24
N ALA A 452 42.24 -34.08 -46.21
CA ALA A 452 42.29 -32.63 -46.36
C ALA A 452 43.71 -32.14 -46.75
N GLU A 453 44.76 -32.70 -46.16
CA GLU A 453 46.16 -32.35 -46.47
C GLU A 453 46.53 -32.69 -47.93
N LEU A 454 46.17 -33.89 -48.39
CA LEU A 454 46.44 -34.34 -49.76
C LEU A 454 45.79 -33.45 -50.83
N ARG A 455 44.63 -32.85 -50.54
CA ARG A 455 43.97 -31.89 -51.44
C ARG A 455 44.74 -30.58 -51.57
N ASN A 456 45.38 -30.10 -50.49
CA ASN A 456 46.22 -28.91 -50.55
C ASN A 456 47.53 -29.16 -51.32
N ALA A 457 48.15 -30.33 -51.14
CA ALA A 457 49.38 -30.69 -51.86
C ALA A 457 49.20 -30.76 -53.39
N ALA A 458 48.05 -31.25 -53.86
CA ALA A 458 47.73 -31.33 -55.29
C ALA A 458 47.59 -29.95 -55.97
N ALA A 459 47.19 -28.91 -55.23
CA ALA A 459 47.08 -27.55 -55.76
C ALA A 459 48.45 -26.96 -56.10
N LEU A 460 49.46 -27.19 -55.24
CA LEU A 460 50.82 -26.65 -55.41
C LEU A 460 51.54 -27.25 -56.63
N LEU A 461 51.44 -28.57 -56.83
CA LEU A 461 52.06 -29.27 -57.98
C LEU A 461 51.48 -28.85 -59.35
N SER A 462 50.33 -28.17 -59.36
CA SER A 462 49.75 -27.61 -60.58
C SER A 462 50.42 -26.30 -61.01
N GLN A 463 51.03 -25.57 -60.06
CA GLN A 463 51.64 -24.24 -60.28
C GLN A 463 53.09 -24.32 -60.80
N GLU A 464 53.78 -25.44 -60.58
CA GLU A 464 55.20 -25.61 -60.93
C GLU A 464 55.42 -26.13 -62.38
N ARG A 465 54.35 -26.42 -63.12
CA ARG A 465 54.41 -27.13 -64.41
C ARG A 465 54.58 -26.24 -65.66
N GLU A 466 54.52 -24.92 -65.52
CA GLU A 466 54.41 -23.99 -66.67
C GLU A 466 55.74 -23.27 -67.03
N ALA A 467 56.91 -23.78 -66.58
CA ALA A 467 58.12 -22.96 -66.46
C ALA A 467 59.40 -23.35 -67.29
N GLN A 468 59.47 -24.43 -68.09
CA GLN A 468 60.77 -24.88 -68.68
C GLN A 468 60.78 -25.47 -70.13
N HIS A 469 61.50 -24.81 -71.07
CA HIS A 469 62.13 -25.27 -72.37
C HIS A 469 62.82 -24.02 -73.07
N GLY A 470 63.59 -24.01 -74.20
CA GLY A 470 64.14 -24.97 -75.19
C GLY A 470 64.97 -24.22 -76.29
N THR A 471 65.83 -24.85 -77.13
CA THR A 471 67.00 -24.17 -77.78
C THR A 471 67.56 -24.67 -79.17
N GLU A 472 68.45 -23.85 -79.85
CA GLU A 472 69.53 -24.15 -80.90
C GLU A 472 69.19 -24.27 -82.45
N HIS A 473 70.03 -24.13 -83.54
CA HIS A 473 71.45 -23.68 -83.84
C HIS A 473 71.87 -23.39 -85.37
N GLN A 474 72.79 -22.41 -85.64
CA GLN A 474 73.99 -22.28 -86.59
C GLN A 474 74.10 -22.32 -88.18
N SER A 475 75.05 -21.48 -88.73
CA SER A 475 76.10 -21.67 -89.84
C SER A 475 76.07 -20.93 -91.26
N SER A 476 77.20 -20.91 -92.05
CA SER A 476 77.53 -19.91 -93.16
C SER A 476 78.57 -20.30 -94.28
N GLY A 477 78.80 -19.47 -95.35
CA GLY A 477 79.96 -19.55 -96.33
C GLY A 477 79.96 -18.65 -97.63
N PRO A 478 81.09 -18.00 -98.07
CA PRO A 478 81.24 -17.10 -99.27
C PRO A 478 82.03 -17.74 -100.48
N SER A 479 82.58 -17.13 -101.56
CA SER A 479 82.88 -15.75 -102.12
C SER A 479 83.02 -15.81 -103.69
N GLU A 480 83.61 -14.98 -104.60
CA GLU A 480 84.47 -13.74 -104.69
C GLU A 480 84.44 -13.14 -106.16
N ASN A 481 85.06 -11.96 -106.52
CA ASN A 481 85.00 -11.31 -107.89
C ASN A 481 86.22 -10.40 -108.31
N GLU A 482 86.48 -10.17 -109.64
CA GLU A 482 87.11 -8.93 -110.26
C GLU A 482 87.28 -9.00 -111.84
N VAL A 483 86.30 -8.58 -112.66
CA VAL A 483 86.50 -8.12 -114.09
C VAL A 483 86.65 -6.59 -114.08
N ALA A 484 87.61 -6.18 -113.24
CA ALA A 484 87.35 -5.19 -112.20
C ALA A 484 86.96 -3.79 -112.66
N LEU A 485 87.55 -3.30 -113.76
CA LEU A 485 87.62 -1.86 -114.05
C LEU A 485 86.62 -1.37 -115.10
N GLN A 486 86.18 -2.25 -116.00
CA GLN A 486 85.02 -1.99 -116.87
C GLN A 486 83.72 -2.43 -116.19
N GLU A 487 83.82 -3.34 -115.22
CA GLU A 487 82.93 -3.32 -114.06
C GLU A 487 83.02 -1.93 -113.39
N ALA A 488 84.15 -1.50 -112.80
CA ALA A 488 84.26 -0.31 -111.92
C ALA A 488 83.51 0.97 -112.34
N LEU A 489 83.37 1.33 -113.62
CA LEU A 489 82.53 2.49 -114.00
C LEU A 489 81.02 2.17 -114.04
N ASN A 490 80.63 1.00 -114.54
CA ASN A 490 79.26 0.49 -114.40
C ASN A 490 78.95 0.17 -112.93
N ALA A 491 79.95 -0.30 -112.19
CA ALA A 491 79.89 -0.65 -110.78
C ALA A 491 79.89 0.60 -109.90
N LEU A 492 80.57 1.72 -110.23
CA LEU A 492 80.39 3.00 -109.51
C LEU A 492 78.97 3.56 -109.73
N GLN A 493 78.40 3.37 -110.93
CA GLN A 493 77.02 3.78 -111.20
C GLN A 493 76.01 2.85 -110.50
N GLN A 494 76.23 1.53 -110.53
CA GLN A 494 75.46 0.55 -109.77
C GLN A 494 75.67 0.70 -108.26
N GLU A 495 76.84 1.12 -107.78
CA GLU A 495 77.18 1.37 -106.38
C GLU A 495 76.54 2.67 -105.92
N LYS A 496 76.57 3.75 -106.70
CA LYS A 496 75.79 4.96 -106.43
C LYS A 496 74.29 4.63 -106.36
N ASP A 497 73.75 3.85 -107.30
CA ASP A 497 72.33 3.51 -107.32
C ASP A 497 71.98 2.44 -106.25
N ALA A 498 72.92 1.57 -105.86
CA ALA A 498 72.78 0.60 -104.76
C ALA A 498 72.94 1.26 -103.39
N ILE A 499 73.82 2.25 -103.22
CA ILE A 499 73.91 3.11 -102.04
C ILE A 499 72.65 3.96 -101.94
N THR A 500 72.12 4.47 -103.06
CA THR A 500 70.81 5.14 -103.07
C THR A 500 69.69 4.17 -102.66
N SER A 501 69.74 2.92 -103.12
CA SER A 501 68.77 1.88 -102.74
C SER A 501 68.92 1.40 -101.30
N GLN A 502 70.14 1.29 -100.79
CA GLN A 502 70.47 0.98 -99.38
C GLN A 502 70.09 2.13 -98.47
N TYR A 503 70.28 3.39 -98.88
CA TYR A 503 69.82 4.55 -98.13
C TYR A 503 68.28 4.60 -98.09
N GLN A 504 67.60 4.29 -99.20
CA GLN A 504 66.14 4.11 -99.19
C GLN A 504 65.68 2.90 -98.37
N ALA A 505 66.46 1.82 -98.31
CA ALA A 505 66.18 0.68 -97.44
C ALA A 505 66.33 1.10 -95.96
N GLN A 506 67.48 1.66 -95.59
CA GLN A 506 67.75 2.20 -94.25
C GLN A 506 66.72 3.26 -93.81
N LEU A 507 66.21 4.09 -94.72
CA LEU A 507 65.09 5.00 -94.41
C LEU A 507 63.78 4.24 -94.12
N ARG A 508 63.43 3.21 -94.89
CA ARG A 508 62.26 2.36 -94.60
C ARG A 508 62.44 1.56 -93.30
N ASP A 509 63.64 1.08 -93.04
CA ASP A 509 64.01 0.36 -91.82
C ASP A 509 63.96 1.31 -90.61
N ASN A 510 64.42 2.55 -90.76
CA ASN A 510 64.36 3.58 -89.72
C ASN A 510 62.91 4.04 -89.47
N GLU A 511 62.10 4.25 -90.51
CA GLU A 511 60.65 4.47 -90.35
C GLU A 511 59.96 3.28 -89.67
N GLN A 512 60.32 2.04 -90.02
CA GLN A 512 59.75 0.84 -89.39
C GLN A 512 60.18 0.73 -87.93
N LEU A 513 61.43 1.04 -87.60
CA LEU A 513 61.91 1.16 -86.22
C LEU A 513 61.15 2.27 -85.48
N SER A 514 60.97 3.44 -86.07
CA SER A 514 60.17 4.53 -85.47
C SER A 514 58.72 4.14 -85.22
N ARG A 515 58.08 3.42 -86.15
CA ARG A 515 56.73 2.87 -85.97
C ARG A 515 56.69 1.85 -84.83
N MET A 516 57.64 0.91 -84.77
CA MET A 516 57.75 -0.04 -83.67
C MET A 516 58.03 0.64 -82.32
N CYS A 517 58.84 1.71 -82.28
CA CYS A 517 59.04 2.50 -81.06
C CYS A 517 57.73 3.16 -80.61
N ALA A 518 56.99 3.82 -81.52
CA ALA A 518 55.71 4.42 -81.19
C ALA A 518 54.64 3.39 -80.74
N GLU A 519 54.63 2.19 -81.32
CA GLU A 519 53.78 1.07 -80.87
C GLU A 519 54.16 0.59 -79.46
N GLN A 520 55.47 0.50 -79.14
CA GLN A 520 55.94 0.15 -77.80
C GLN A 520 55.68 1.27 -76.78
N GLU A 521 55.80 2.54 -77.16
CA GLU A 521 55.46 3.70 -76.33
C GLU A 521 53.96 3.75 -76.03
N SER A 522 53.10 3.50 -77.04
CA SER A 522 51.65 3.39 -76.82
C SER A 522 51.31 2.23 -75.87
N ARG A 523 51.96 1.07 -76.07
CA ARG A 523 51.78 -0.11 -75.22
C ARG A 523 52.29 0.10 -73.80
N LEU A 524 53.40 0.81 -73.62
CA LEU A 524 53.90 1.20 -72.30
C LEU A 524 52.90 2.14 -71.61
N GLY A 525 52.43 3.18 -72.29
CA GLY A 525 51.41 4.08 -71.72
C GLY A 525 50.07 3.40 -71.42
N GLU A 526 49.72 2.32 -72.13
CA GLU A 526 48.57 1.47 -71.81
C GLU A 526 48.80 0.61 -70.57
N LEU A 527 49.99 0.01 -70.43
CA LEU A 527 50.39 -0.74 -69.23
C LEU A 527 50.50 0.17 -68.00
N GLU A 528 51.03 1.39 -68.15
CA GLU A 528 51.09 2.40 -67.10
C GLU A 528 49.69 2.79 -66.63
N ARG A 529 48.76 3.10 -67.55
CA ARG A 529 47.36 3.36 -67.21
C ARG A 529 46.66 2.15 -66.57
N GLN A 530 47.00 0.92 -66.98
CA GLN A 530 46.47 -0.30 -66.38
C GLN A 530 46.99 -0.49 -64.94
N VAL A 531 48.27 -0.23 -64.70
CA VAL A 531 48.88 -0.26 -63.36
C VAL A 531 48.30 0.84 -62.47
N GLU A 532 48.15 2.06 -62.98
CA GLU A 532 47.58 3.20 -62.25
C GLU A 532 46.12 2.92 -61.83
N SER A 533 45.31 2.37 -62.74
CA SER A 533 43.95 1.87 -62.42
C SER A 533 43.97 0.76 -61.37
N GLN A 534 44.90 -0.20 -61.46
CA GLN A 534 45.02 -1.28 -60.47
C GLN A 534 45.48 -0.76 -59.10
N THR A 535 46.34 0.26 -59.04
CA THR A 535 46.72 0.91 -57.78
C THR A 535 45.56 1.69 -57.16
N GLN A 536 44.77 2.41 -57.97
CA GLN A 536 43.57 3.10 -57.49
C GLN A 536 42.54 2.11 -56.93
N GLU A 537 42.24 1.02 -57.66
CA GLU A 537 41.37 -0.03 -57.14
C GLU A 537 41.94 -0.70 -55.87
N ALA A 538 43.26 -0.83 -55.73
CA ALA A 538 43.90 -1.39 -54.55
C ALA A 538 43.83 -0.44 -53.34
N GLU A 539 43.90 0.88 -53.55
CA GLU A 539 43.65 1.88 -52.52
C GLU A 539 42.17 1.91 -52.11
N ASP A 540 41.23 1.87 -53.05
CA ASP A 540 39.81 1.87 -52.72
C ASP A 540 39.37 0.57 -52.04
N ARG A 541 39.93 -0.58 -52.44
CA ARG A 541 39.81 -1.85 -51.68
C ARG A 541 40.38 -1.72 -50.26
N ARG A 542 41.49 -1.01 -50.08
CA ARG A 542 42.08 -0.78 -48.75
C ARG A 542 41.17 0.09 -47.88
N ARG A 543 40.66 1.22 -48.41
CA ARG A 543 39.72 2.11 -47.71
C ARG A 543 38.46 1.35 -47.28
N MET A 544 37.85 0.56 -48.19
CA MET A 544 36.71 -0.28 -47.84
C MET A 544 37.02 -1.31 -46.73
N LEU A 545 38.24 -1.86 -46.68
CA LEU A 545 38.65 -2.78 -45.60
C LEU A 545 38.90 -2.04 -44.28
N GLU A 546 39.44 -0.82 -44.32
CA GLU A 546 39.63 0.06 -43.16
C GLU A 546 38.27 0.50 -42.58
N ASP A 547 37.31 0.89 -43.43
CA ASP A 547 35.93 1.20 -43.06
C ASP A 547 35.22 -0.02 -42.45
N VAL A 548 35.28 -1.19 -43.12
CA VAL A 548 34.70 -2.44 -42.58
C VAL A 548 35.37 -2.87 -41.27
N GLN A 549 36.66 -2.59 -41.07
CA GLN A 549 37.35 -2.83 -39.79
C GLN A 549 36.92 -1.84 -38.70
N SER A 550 36.66 -0.57 -39.05
CA SER A 550 36.12 0.47 -38.16
C SER A 550 34.69 0.14 -37.74
N ASP A 551 33.83 -0.25 -38.68
CA ASP A 551 32.46 -0.72 -38.42
C ASP A 551 32.47 -1.99 -37.58
N LYS A 552 33.32 -2.97 -37.90
CA LYS A 552 33.49 -4.18 -37.08
C LYS A 552 33.92 -3.85 -35.66
N ALA A 553 34.82 -2.89 -35.45
CA ALA A 553 35.21 -2.44 -34.11
C ALA A 553 34.06 -1.72 -33.38
N THR A 554 33.30 -0.88 -34.08
CA THR A 554 32.14 -0.14 -33.54
C THR A 554 30.99 -1.09 -33.17
N ILE A 555 30.65 -2.02 -34.05
CA ILE A 555 29.69 -3.11 -33.80
C ILE A 555 30.17 -3.99 -32.65
N SER A 556 31.46 -4.32 -32.56
CA SER A 556 32.00 -5.12 -31.45
C SER A 556 31.87 -4.40 -30.10
N ARG A 557 32.12 -3.09 -30.05
CA ARG A 557 31.86 -2.25 -28.86
C ARG A 557 30.37 -2.23 -28.51
N ALA A 558 29.49 -2.00 -29.48
CA ALA A 558 28.04 -1.99 -29.28
C ALA A 558 27.47 -3.35 -28.84
N LEU A 559 27.98 -4.46 -29.39
CA LEU A 559 27.62 -5.82 -28.96
C LEU A 559 28.13 -6.12 -27.54
N THR A 560 29.32 -5.64 -27.18
CA THR A 560 29.86 -5.76 -25.82
C THR A 560 29.01 -4.97 -24.82
N GLN A 561 28.63 -3.73 -25.15
CA GLN A 561 27.72 -2.91 -24.34
C GLN A 561 26.33 -3.55 -24.21
N ASN A 562 25.77 -4.07 -25.30
CA ASN A 562 24.50 -4.81 -25.26
C ASN A 562 24.59 -6.11 -24.45
N ARG A 563 25.77 -6.73 -24.36
CA ARG A 563 26.02 -7.88 -23.48
C ARG A 563 26.06 -7.43 -22.03
N THR A 564 26.86 -6.43 -21.67
CA THR A 564 26.91 -5.92 -20.28
C THR A 564 25.56 -5.38 -19.79
N LEU A 565 24.75 -4.77 -20.67
CA LEU A 565 23.38 -4.35 -20.34
C LEU A 565 22.43 -5.54 -20.11
N LYS A 566 22.59 -6.65 -20.85
CA LYS A 566 21.84 -7.89 -20.60
C LYS A 566 22.29 -8.57 -19.30
N ASP A 567 23.59 -8.57 -19.03
CA ASP A 567 24.15 -9.13 -17.80
C ASP A 567 23.68 -8.32 -16.58
N GLN A 568 23.72 -6.98 -16.63
CA GLN A 568 23.14 -6.09 -15.61
C GLN A 568 21.61 -6.26 -15.46
N LEU A 569 20.87 -6.46 -16.55
CA LEU A 569 19.43 -6.73 -16.49
C LEU A 569 19.15 -8.10 -15.83
N ALA A 570 19.98 -9.11 -16.09
CA ALA A 570 19.90 -10.41 -15.43
C ALA A 570 20.29 -10.32 -13.94
N GLU A 571 21.27 -9.51 -13.57
CA GLU A 571 21.59 -9.21 -12.16
C GLU A 571 20.42 -8.52 -11.46
N LEU A 572 19.79 -7.52 -12.08
CA LEU A 572 18.58 -6.85 -11.57
C LEU A 572 17.39 -7.82 -11.43
N GLN A 573 17.16 -8.69 -12.41
CA GLN A 573 16.12 -9.73 -12.33
C GLN A 573 16.41 -10.74 -11.23
N ASN A 574 17.65 -11.22 -11.10
CA ASN A 574 18.07 -12.12 -10.02
C ASN A 574 17.96 -11.45 -8.64
N GLY A 575 18.31 -10.16 -8.53
CA GLY A 575 18.14 -9.35 -7.32
C GLY A 575 16.67 -9.18 -6.96
N PHE A 576 15.80 -8.92 -7.93
CA PHE A 576 14.36 -8.83 -7.72
C PHE A 576 13.74 -10.17 -7.29
N VAL A 577 14.17 -11.29 -7.89
CA VAL A 577 13.72 -12.64 -7.49
C VAL A 577 14.20 -12.99 -6.08
N LYS A 578 15.47 -12.73 -5.74
CA LYS A 578 16.01 -12.90 -4.38
C LYS A 578 15.21 -12.07 -3.36
N LEU A 579 15.07 -10.76 -3.60
CA LEU A 579 14.32 -9.86 -2.73
C LEU A 579 12.84 -10.27 -2.61
N THR A 580 12.24 -10.81 -3.66
CA THR A 580 10.85 -11.34 -3.62
C THR A 580 10.76 -12.61 -2.78
N ASN A 581 11.72 -13.52 -2.89
CA ASN A 581 11.79 -14.73 -2.07
C ASN A 581 12.06 -14.38 -0.59
N GLU A 582 13.03 -13.52 -0.31
CA GLU A 582 13.33 -13.01 1.03
C GLU A 582 12.11 -12.31 1.65
N ASN A 583 11.37 -11.49 0.90
CA ASN A 583 10.11 -10.91 1.38
C ASN A 583 9.02 -11.97 1.62
N MET A 584 8.95 -13.03 0.82
CA MET A 584 8.01 -14.15 1.02
C MET A 584 8.36 -14.95 2.28
N GLU A 585 9.64 -15.23 2.50
CA GLU A 585 10.17 -15.94 3.67
C GLU A 585 9.95 -15.11 4.95
N LEU A 586 10.33 -13.82 4.94
CA LEU A 586 10.05 -12.89 6.04
C LEU A 586 8.55 -12.75 6.33
N THR A 587 7.71 -12.65 5.29
CA THR A 587 6.24 -12.62 5.45
C THR A 587 5.71 -13.93 6.05
N THR A 588 6.28 -15.07 5.67
CA THR A 588 5.90 -16.38 6.20
C THR A 588 6.34 -16.54 7.66
N ALA A 589 7.57 -16.13 7.99
CA ALA A 589 8.09 -16.10 9.36
C ALA A 589 7.27 -15.19 10.27
N ILE A 590 6.91 -13.98 9.80
CA ILE A 590 6.02 -13.05 10.52
C ILE A 590 4.63 -13.67 10.72
N GLN A 591 4.09 -14.43 9.75
CA GLN A 591 2.83 -15.14 9.93
C GLN A 591 2.92 -16.28 10.96
N SER A 592 4.00 -17.06 10.98
CA SER A 592 4.20 -18.11 11.99
C SER A 592 4.41 -17.52 13.39
N GLU A 593 5.18 -16.44 13.53
CA GLU A 593 5.33 -15.71 14.79
C GLU A 593 3.98 -15.14 15.28
N GLN A 594 3.16 -14.58 14.39
CA GLN A 594 1.81 -14.14 14.73
C GLN A 594 0.88 -15.30 15.12
N TYR A 595 1.07 -16.50 14.56
CA TYR A 595 0.33 -17.70 14.95
C TYR A 595 0.77 -18.20 16.34
N VAL A 596 2.08 -18.34 16.57
CA VAL A 596 2.66 -18.71 17.88
C VAL A 596 2.24 -17.71 18.96
N LYS A 597 2.25 -16.41 18.67
CA LYS A 597 1.76 -15.36 19.58
C LYS A 597 0.27 -15.51 19.91
N LYS A 598 -0.58 -15.90 18.95
CA LYS A 598 -2.01 -16.18 19.21
C LYS A 598 -2.20 -17.43 20.04
N GLU A 599 -1.45 -18.49 19.78
CA GLU A 599 -1.49 -19.74 20.56
C GLU A 599 -0.99 -19.50 22.00
N LEU A 600 0.13 -18.78 22.19
CA LEU A 600 0.60 -18.38 23.52
C LEU A 600 -0.42 -17.51 24.26
N ALA A 601 -1.10 -16.59 23.58
CA ALA A 601 -2.18 -15.81 24.19
C ALA A 601 -3.39 -16.70 24.58
N ARG A 602 -3.74 -17.70 23.75
CA ARG A 602 -4.78 -18.70 24.08
C ARG A 602 -4.38 -19.53 25.30
N ARG A 603 -3.15 -20.04 25.34
CA ARG A 603 -2.61 -20.81 26.47
C ARG A 603 -2.52 -20.01 27.77
N MET A 604 -2.15 -18.73 27.71
CA MET A 604 -2.22 -17.85 28.87
C MET A 604 -3.67 -17.61 29.34
N GLY A 605 -4.63 -17.55 28.42
CA GLY A 605 -6.06 -17.49 28.76
C GLY A 605 -6.55 -18.75 29.46
N GLU A 606 -6.24 -19.93 28.90
CA GLU A 606 -6.55 -21.25 29.50
C GLU A 606 -5.97 -21.35 30.91
N LEU A 607 -4.67 -21.08 31.09
CA LEU A 607 -4.02 -21.11 32.40
C LEU A 607 -4.57 -20.07 33.39
N GLN A 608 -5.08 -18.92 32.91
CA GLN A 608 -5.75 -17.94 33.78
C GLN A 608 -7.15 -18.41 34.20
N GLU A 609 -7.89 -19.09 33.32
CA GLU A 609 -9.21 -19.66 33.64
C GLU A 609 -9.07 -20.87 34.59
N GLU A 610 -8.12 -21.77 34.34
CA GLU A 610 -7.77 -22.87 35.25
C GLU A 610 -7.35 -22.36 36.63
N LEU A 611 -6.46 -21.36 36.70
CA LEU A 611 -6.01 -20.76 37.96
C LEU A 611 -7.15 -20.03 38.69
N HIS A 612 -8.12 -19.46 37.96
CA HIS A 612 -9.32 -18.88 38.56
C HIS A 612 -10.26 -19.95 39.12
N ASN A 613 -10.53 -21.02 38.35
CA ASN A 613 -11.36 -22.15 38.77
C ASN A 613 -10.77 -22.87 40.01
N VAL A 614 -9.44 -23.06 40.05
CA VAL A 614 -8.76 -23.64 41.23
C VAL A 614 -8.86 -22.72 42.45
N LYS A 615 -8.82 -21.39 42.27
CA LYS A 615 -9.07 -20.43 43.37
C LYS A 615 -10.51 -20.49 43.87
N GLU A 616 -11.50 -20.51 42.98
CA GLU A 616 -12.92 -20.64 43.37
C GLU A 616 -13.17 -21.95 44.14
N GLN A 617 -12.60 -23.07 43.67
CA GLN A 617 -12.67 -24.35 44.38
C GLN A 617 -11.96 -24.30 45.74
N LEU A 618 -10.81 -23.62 45.85
CA LEU A 618 -10.10 -23.45 47.11
C LEU A 618 -10.88 -22.56 48.09
N GLU A 619 -11.48 -21.46 47.64
CA GLU A 619 -12.32 -20.59 48.45
C GLU A 619 -13.57 -21.34 48.95
N LEU A 620 -14.24 -22.11 48.09
CA LEU A 620 -15.33 -23.00 48.48
C LEU A 620 -14.87 -24.00 49.55
N LYS A 621 -13.73 -24.68 49.36
CA LYS A 621 -13.19 -25.62 50.36
C LYS A 621 -12.77 -24.95 51.67
N CYS A 622 -12.31 -23.71 51.64
CA CYS A 622 -12.08 -22.91 52.85
C CYS A 622 -13.39 -22.62 53.59
N THR A 623 -14.49 -22.29 52.90
CA THR A 623 -15.80 -22.08 53.54
C THR A 623 -16.40 -23.38 54.10
N GLU A 624 -16.25 -24.52 53.40
CA GLU A 624 -16.61 -25.84 53.94
C GLU A 624 -15.82 -26.17 55.22
N ALA A 625 -14.50 -25.95 55.20
CA ALA A 625 -13.63 -26.20 56.36
C ALA A 625 -13.97 -25.28 57.55
N GLN A 626 -14.31 -24.02 57.30
CA GLN A 626 -14.79 -23.09 58.34
C GLN A 626 -16.10 -23.58 58.96
N GLY A 627 -17.09 -23.97 58.14
CA GLY A 627 -18.36 -24.52 58.65
C GLY A 627 -18.18 -25.81 59.47
N LEU A 628 -17.22 -26.67 59.10
CA LEU A 628 -16.86 -27.86 59.88
C LEU A 628 -16.14 -27.51 61.20
N MET A 629 -15.32 -26.45 61.23
CA MET A 629 -14.71 -25.94 62.46
C MET A 629 -15.77 -25.33 63.41
N GLU A 630 -16.71 -24.56 62.89
CA GLU A 630 -17.84 -24.01 63.68
C GLU A 630 -18.69 -25.13 64.30
N GLN A 631 -19.00 -26.17 63.53
CA GLN A 631 -19.70 -27.37 64.04
C GLN A 631 -18.90 -28.10 65.13
N ARG A 632 -17.59 -28.31 64.93
CA ARG A 632 -16.69 -28.89 65.94
C ARG A 632 -16.71 -28.08 67.23
N ASP A 633 -16.60 -26.75 67.12
CA ASP A 633 -16.48 -25.87 68.28
C ASP A 633 -17.81 -25.74 69.03
N GLN A 634 -18.95 -25.82 68.32
CA GLN A 634 -20.26 -25.91 68.95
C GLN A 634 -20.45 -27.24 69.70
N VAL A 635 -20.01 -28.38 69.15
CA VAL A 635 -20.01 -29.67 69.85
C VAL A 635 -19.07 -29.66 71.06
N ALA A 636 -17.88 -29.05 70.93
CA ALA A 636 -16.94 -28.90 72.04
C ALA A 636 -17.52 -28.03 73.17
N ALA A 637 -18.23 -26.94 72.84
CA ALA A 637 -18.92 -26.10 73.83
C ALA A 637 -20.03 -26.86 74.56
N HIS A 638 -20.84 -27.67 73.86
CA HIS A 638 -21.84 -28.53 74.49
C HIS A 638 -21.21 -29.61 75.39
N LEU A 639 -20.10 -30.22 74.99
CA LEU A 639 -19.37 -31.18 75.82
C LEU A 639 -18.78 -30.49 77.07
N GLN A 640 -18.24 -29.28 76.93
CA GLN A 640 -17.74 -28.50 78.07
C GLN A 640 -18.85 -28.13 79.06
N GLN A 641 -20.04 -27.76 78.58
CA GLN A 641 -21.22 -27.54 79.42
C GLN A 641 -21.61 -28.80 80.19
N TYR A 642 -21.62 -29.96 79.53
CA TYR A 642 -21.93 -31.25 80.16
C TYR A 642 -20.90 -31.64 81.23
N CYS A 643 -19.61 -31.49 80.94
CA CYS A 643 -18.52 -31.74 81.90
C CYS A 643 -18.60 -30.82 83.12
N ALA A 644 -18.92 -29.52 82.93
CA ALA A 644 -19.10 -28.57 84.03
C ALA A 644 -20.31 -28.95 84.92
N GLY A 645 -21.43 -29.36 84.32
CA GLY A 645 -22.59 -29.87 85.05
C GLY A 645 -22.29 -31.14 85.85
N TYR A 646 -21.53 -32.07 85.27
CA TYR A 646 -21.06 -33.27 85.97
C TYR A 646 -20.14 -32.94 87.15
N GLN A 647 -19.22 -31.99 86.98
CA GLN A 647 -18.31 -31.58 88.04
C GLN A 647 -19.05 -30.90 89.21
N ALA A 648 -20.08 -30.09 88.91
CA ALA A 648 -20.98 -29.53 89.92
C ALA A 648 -21.69 -30.64 90.71
N LEU A 649 -22.32 -31.60 90.03
CA LEU A 649 -23.02 -32.73 90.66
C LEU A 649 -22.09 -33.59 91.56
N VAL A 650 -20.84 -33.78 91.13
CA VAL A 650 -19.82 -34.47 91.94
C VAL A 650 -19.48 -33.67 93.21
N SER A 651 -19.35 -32.35 93.11
CA SER A 651 -19.08 -31.50 94.29
C SER A 651 -20.26 -31.43 95.27
N GLU A 652 -21.51 -31.40 94.79
CA GLU A 652 -22.70 -31.49 95.63
C GLU A 652 -22.77 -32.84 96.37
N ARG A 653 -22.47 -33.95 95.68
CA ARG A 653 -22.40 -35.29 96.27
C ARG A 653 -21.30 -35.38 97.34
N GLU A 654 -20.15 -34.76 97.12
CA GLU A 654 -19.05 -34.74 98.09
C GLU A 654 -19.37 -33.87 99.31
N GLN A 655 -20.02 -32.72 99.11
CA GLN A 655 -20.54 -31.89 100.20
C GLN A 655 -21.60 -32.65 101.04
N LEU A 656 -22.52 -33.36 100.39
CA LEU A 656 -23.52 -34.19 101.06
C LEU A 656 -22.87 -35.36 101.84
N HIS A 657 -21.81 -35.97 101.30
CA HIS A 657 -21.08 -37.04 101.99
C HIS A 657 -20.29 -36.51 103.20
N GLN A 658 -19.73 -35.30 103.12
CA GLN A 658 -19.11 -34.62 104.27
C GLN A 658 -20.14 -34.31 105.36
N GLN A 659 -21.33 -33.81 105.00
CA GLN A 659 -22.44 -33.59 105.93
C GLN A 659 -22.89 -34.89 106.61
N TYR A 660 -23.03 -35.98 105.85
CA TYR A 660 -23.37 -37.30 106.38
C TYR A 660 -22.30 -37.83 107.35
N LEU A 661 -21.01 -37.67 107.01
CA LEU A 661 -19.90 -38.08 107.89
C LEU A 661 -19.88 -37.27 109.20
N GLN A 662 -20.10 -35.95 109.13
CA GLN A 662 -20.24 -35.10 110.32
C GLN A 662 -21.46 -35.52 111.17
N GLN A 663 -22.57 -35.89 110.55
CA GLN A 663 -23.75 -36.41 111.24
C GLN A 663 -23.47 -37.75 111.92
N SER A 664 -22.76 -38.67 111.27
CA SER A 664 -22.30 -39.92 111.90
C SER A 664 -21.41 -39.64 113.11
N GLN A 665 -20.39 -38.80 112.97
CA GLN A 665 -19.49 -38.42 114.06
C GLN A 665 -20.19 -37.69 115.22
N LEU A 666 -21.37 -37.11 115.01
CA LEU A 666 -22.22 -36.57 116.08
C LEU A 666 -23.07 -37.67 116.73
N MET A 667 -23.61 -38.61 115.95
CA MET A 667 -24.33 -39.79 116.45
C MET A 667 -23.42 -40.73 117.24
N ASP A 668 -22.20 -40.98 116.79
CA ASP A 668 -21.21 -41.85 117.45
C ASP A 668 -20.79 -41.26 118.81
N ARG A 669 -20.63 -39.93 118.89
CA ARG A 669 -20.41 -39.22 120.16
C ARG A 669 -21.62 -39.33 121.09
N LEU A 670 -22.83 -39.08 120.57
CA LEU A 670 -24.07 -39.20 121.36
C LEU A 670 -24.27 -40.63 121.90
N GLN A 671 -23.97 -41.66 121.11
CA GLN A 671 -24.00 -43.05 121.55
C GLN A 671 -22.91 -43.35 122.59
N HIS A 672 -21.71 -42.77 122.45
CA HIS A 672 -20.66 -42.90 123.46
C HIS A 672 -21.09 -42.24 124.78
N ASP A 673 -21.63 -41.03 124.74
CA ASP A 673 -22.15 -40.31 125.91
C ASP A 673 -23.31 -41.06 126.57
N GLU A 674 -24.26 -41.62 125.79
CA GLU A 674 -25.28 -42.54 126.30
C GLU A 674 -24.68 -43.78 126.96
N SER A 675 -23.66 -44.40 126.36
CA SER A 675 -23.01 -45.60 126.89
C SER A 675 -22.25 -45.33 128.18
N ASN A 676 -21.56 -44.20 128.27
CA ASN A 676 -20.87 -43.73 129.46
C ASN A 676 -21.88 -43.40 130.57
N GLY A 677 -22.98 -42.74 130.24
CA GLY A 677 -24.09 -42.48 131.18
C GLY A 677 -24.72 -43.77 131.72
N ARG A 678 -24.93 -44.79 130.85
CA ARG A 678 -25.42 -46.11 131.26
C ARG A 678 -24.41 -46.83 132.17
N ALA A 679 -23.13 -46.84 131.83
CA ALA A 679 -22.08 -47.46 132.64
C ALA A 679 -21.92 -46.76 134.00
N GLN A 680 -22.02 -45.43 134.04
CA GLN A 680 -21.97 -44.66 135.29
C GLN A 680 -23.21 -44.92 136.16
N LEU A 681 -24.39 -45.06 135.55
CA LEU A 681 -25.60 -45.51 136.25
C LEU A 681 -25.45 -46.94 136.79
N GLU A 682 -24.94 -47.90 136.01
CA GLU A 682 -24.72 -49.28 136.43
C GLU A 682 -23.68 -49.41 137.56
N MET A 683 -22.61 -48.61 137.51
CA MET A 683 -21.65 -48.48 138.61
C MET A 683 -22.31 -47.90 139.87
N SER A 684 -23.12 -46.84 139.74
CA SER A 684 -23.85 -46.26 140.88
C SER A 684 -24.87 -47.24 141.46
N HIS A 685 -25.54 -48.05 140.63
CA HIS A 685 -26.48 -49.08 141.04
C HIS A 685 -25.78 -50.25 141.72
N SER A 686 -24.58 -50.64 141.25
CA SER A 686 -23.74 -51.66 141.87
C SER A 686 -23.21 -51.21 143.23
N GLN A 687 -22.79 -49.95 143.37
CA GLN A 687 -22.42 -49.34 144.65
C GLN A 687 -23.63 -49.27 145.60
N LEU A 688 -24.81 -48.89 145.11
CA LEU A 688 -26.05 -48.87 145.89
C LEU A 688 -26.44 -50.28 146.35
N LYS A 689 -26.27 -51.30 145.49
CA LYS A 689 -26.53 -52.71 145.80
C LYS A 689 -25.55 -53.25 146.85
N GLN A 690 -24.26 -52.95 146.74
CA GLN A 690 -23.27 -53.27 147.77
C GLN A 690 -23.61 -52.58 149.10
N ALA A 691 -23.97 -51.29 149.09
CA ALA A 691 -24.41 -50.58 150.28
C ALA A 691 -25.70 -51.17 150.89
N HIS A 692 -26.61 -51.69 150.05
CA HIS A 692 -27.82 -52.39 150.50
C HIS A 692 -27.50 -53.76 151.10
N GLU A 693 -26.63 -54.56 150.48
CA GLU A 693 -26.16 -55.85 151.00
C GLU A 693 -25.38 -55.68 152.33
N HIS A 694 -24.58 -54.62 152.45
CA HIS A 694 -23.96 -54.23 153.72
C HIS A 694 -25.01 -53.80 154.78
N LEU A 695 -26.07 -53.09 154.40
CA LEU A 695 -27.18 -52.76 155.30
C LEU A 695 -27.96 -54.01 155.73
N GLU A 696 -28.26 -54.94 154.82
CA GLU A 696 -28.88 -56.22 155.16
C GLU A 696 -27.99 -57.08 156.07
N GLN A 697 -26.67 -57.06 155.86
CA GLN A 697 -25.72 -57.71 156.77
C GLN A 697 -25.78 -57.04 158.15
N LEU A 698 -25.68 -55.71 158.25
CA LEU A 698 -25.78 -54.98 159.51
C LEU A 698 -27.14 -55.15 160.22
N VAL A 699 -28.21 -55.40 159.46
CA VAL A 699 -29.54 -55.76 160.00
C VAL A 699 -29.54 -57.19 160.54
N ARG A 700 -29.02 -58.18 159.79
CA ARG A 700 -28.90 -59.57 160.25
C ARG A 700 -27.98 -59.69 161.47
N ASP A 701 -26.86 -58.97 161.48
CA ASP A 701 -25.97 -58.86 162.63
C ASP A 701 -26.69 -58.21 163.84
N ASN A 702 -27.52 -57.18 163.61
CA ASN A 702 -28.38 -56.60 164.63
C ASN A 702 -29.43 -57.59 165.16
N GLU A 703 -29.97 -58.47 164.33
CA GLU A 703 -30.96 -59.46 164.74
C GLU A 703 -30.32 -60.64 165.49
N GLN A 704 -29.11 -61.06 165.10
CA GLN A 704 -28.30 -61.99 165.90
C GLN A 704 -27.92 -61.37 167.25
N LEU A 705 -27.42 -60.14 167.29
CA LEU A 705 -27.12 -59.43 168.54
C LEU A 705 -28.37 -59.25 169.42
N LYS A 706 -29.56 -59.01 168.85
CA LYS A 706 -30.83 -58.98 169.59
C LYS A 706 -31.27 -60.35 170.10
N ALA A 707 -30.93 -61.44 169.42
CA ALA A 707 -31.18 -62.80 169.89
C ALA A 707 -30.22 -63.16 171.04
N GLU A 708 -28.92 -62.91 170.88
CA GLU A 708 -27.87 -63.18 171.87
C GLU A 708 -28.06 -62.35 173.16
N VAL A 709 -28.42 -61.06 173.03
CA VAL A 709 -28.79 -60.21 174.19
C VAL A 709 -30.06 -60.70 174.91
N LYS A 710 -30.94 -61.44 174.22
CA LYS A 710 -32.15 -62.04 174.83
C LYS A 710 -31.83 -63.33 175.60
N GLU A 711 -30.75 -64.02 175.23
CA GLU A 711 -30.25 -65.20 175.94
C GLU A 711 -29.41 -64.81 177.18
N LEU A 712 -28.66 -63.71 177.09
CA LEU A 712 -27.79 -63.19 178.17
C LEU A 712 -28.50 -62.37 179.27
N LEU A 713 -29.83 -62.42 179.34
CA LEU A 713 -30.58 -61.99 180.54
C LEU A 713 -30.49 -63.01 181.70
N ASN A 714 -29.90 -64.19 181.44
CA ASN A 714 -29.31 -65.03 182.48
C ASN A 714 -27.79 -64.81 182.53
N SER A 715 -27.29 -64.22 183.63
CA SER A 715 -25.86 -64.12 184.01
C SER A 715 -24.88 -63.36 183.08
N SER A 716 -25.17 -62.06 182.87
CA SER A 716 -24.28 -60.95 183.32
C SER A 716 -22.93 -60.64 182.62
N ALA A 717 -22.88 -59.42 182.06
CA ALA A 717 -21.78 -58.41 182.12
C ALA A 717 -20.84 -58.11 180.91
N LEU A 718 -21.22 -57.03 180.18
CA LEU A 718 -20.43 -55.83 179.80
C LEU A 718 -19.47 -55.77 178.56
N MET A 719 -19.82 -54.82 177.67
CA MET A 719 -18.99 -53.81 176.96
C MET A 719 -18.15 -54.11 175.68
N THR A 720 -18.81 -54.07 174.51
CA THR A 720 -18.76 -52.99 173.46
C THR A 720 -17.46 -52.28 173.00
N SER A 721 -17.50 -51.80 171.72
CA SER A 721 -16.62 -50.77 171.05
C SER A 721 -15.36 -51.34 170.38
N PRO A 722 -14.74 -50.76 169.30
CA PRO A 722 -14.95 -49.47 168.58
C PRO A 722 -15.55 -49.65 167.15
N ARG A 723 -15.74 -48.69 166.22
CA ARG A 723 -15.40 -47.25 165.97
C ARG A 723 -14.12 -46.92 165.12
N ASP A 724 -14.36 -46.09 164.07
CA ASP A 724 -13.49 -45.18 163.27
C ASP A 724 -12.47 -45.66 162.18
N GLN A 725 -12.71 -45.17 160.94
CA GLN A 725 -11.85 -44.37 160.02
C GLN A 725 -10.54 -44.88 159.35
N GLY A 726 -10.25 -44.31 158.17
CA GLY A 726 -9.04 -44.45 157.30
C GLY A 726 -9.44 -44.57 155.81
N ASP A 727 -9.00 -43.81 154.79
CA ASP A 727 -7.84 -42.90 154.49
C ASP A 727 -6.63 -43.55 153.76
N GLY A 728 -5.93 -42.78 152.89
CA GLY A 728 -4.82 -43.18 151.98
C GLY A 728 -5.30 -43.82 150.65
N VAL A 729 -5.21 -43.27 149.41
CA VAL A 729 -4.37 -42.27 148.68
C VAL A 729 -3.08 -42.83 148.00
N GLU A 730 -2.86 -42.41 146.74
CA GLU A 730 -1.68 -42.54 145.82
C GLU A 730 -1.32 -43.86 145.11
N SER A 731 -1.21 -43.83 143.76
CA SER A 731 0.12 -43.85 143.07
C SER A 731 0.09 -43.82 141.52
N GLN A 732 0.91 -42.89 140.99
CA GLN A 732 1.72 -42.81 139.74
C GLN A 732 2.05 -44.12 138.95
N SER A 733 2.46 -44.12 137.66
CA SER A 733 2.64 -43.09 136.60
C SER A 733 3.08 -43.71 135.23
N LEU A 734 3.30 -42.83 134.21
CA LEU A 734 4.07 -43.01 132.94
C LEU A 734 3.48 -43.87 131.80
N GLN A 735 3.94 -43.78 130.54
CA GLN A 735 4.20 -42.63 129.62
C GLN A 735 4.58 -43.18 128.22
N GLU A 736 4.12 -42.57 127.12
CA GLU A 736 4.98 -42.04 126.02
C GLU A 736 4.16 -41.38 124.89
N SER A 737 4.85 -40.76 123.92
CA SER A 737 4.32 -39.90 122.83
C SER A 737 4.99 -40.32 121.48
N PRO A 738 5.22 -39.54 120.38
CA PRO A 738 5.26 -38.08 120.19
C PRO A 738 4.53 -37.55 118.91
N THR A 739 4.75 -36.32 118.41
CA THR A 739 4.39 -34.96 118.93
C THR A 739 4.48 -33.92 117.79
N LYS A 740 3.99 -32.68 118.02
CA LYS A 740 4.37 -31.38 117.38
C LYS A 740 3.84 -31.09 115.96
N SER A 741 3.59 -29.83 115.56
CA SER A 741 3.40 -28.53 116.26
C SER A 741 2.86 -27.49 115.25
N SER A 742 2.46 -26.24 115.54
CA SER A 742 2.59 -25.35 116.72
C SER A 742 1.36 -24.41 116.82
N PRO A 743 0.94 -23.94 118.01
CA PRO A 743 -0.17 -22.98 118.17
C PRO A 743 0.29 -21.50 118.30
N ILE A 744 -0.65 -20.57 118.14
CA ILE A 744 -0.50 -19.18 118.63
C ILE A 744 -0.66 -19.19 120.15
N VAL A 745 0.21 -18.47 120.87
CA VAL A 745 0.15 -18.30 122.33
C VAL A 745 -0.59 -17.02 122.67
N ILE A 746 -1.59 -17.12 123.54
CA ILE A 746 -2.30 -15.98 124.14
C ILE A 746 -1.70 -15.76 125.54
N PRO A 747 -1.22 -14.55 125.90
CA PRO A 747 -0.83 -14.24 127.28
C PRO A 747 -2.01 -14.42 128.25
N GLU A 748 -1.76 -15.02 129.41
CA GLU A 748 -2.84 -15.44 130.33
C GLU A 748 -3.39 -14.29 131.20
N ASP A 749 -2.66 -13.17 131.31
CA ASP A 749 -3.07 -11.95 132.00
C ASP A 749 -3.19 -10.76 131.04
N PHE A 750 -4.38 -10.16 130.95
CA PHE A 750 -4.62 -8.84 130.34
C PHE A 750 -5.17 -7.89 131.40
N GLU A 751 -4.51 -6.76 131.65
CA GLU A 751 -4.92 -5.82 132.71
C GLU A 751 -6.21 -5.05 132.36
N SER A 752 -6.62 -5.04 131.09
CA SER A 752 -7.95 -4.59 130.67
C SER A 752 -8.52 -5.36 129.48
N GLN A 753 -9.86 -5.44 129.39
CA GLN A 753 -10.57 -6.02 128.23
C GLN A 753 -10.15 -5.37 126.90
N LYS A 754 -9.77 -4.08 126.93
CA LYS A 754 -9.34 -3.36 125.73
C LYS A 754 -8.02 -3.91 125.17
N GLU A 755 -7.06 -4.25 126.03
CA GLU A 755 -5.78 -4.83 125.58
C GLU A 755 -5.97 -6.22 124.99
N MET A 756 -6.89 -7.02 125.53
CA MET A 756 -7.30 -8.29 124.93
C MET A 756 -7.94 -8.09 123.55
N GLU A 757 -8.84 -7.11 123.40
CA GLU A 757 -9.45 -6.78 122.10
C GLU A 757 -8.44 -6.24 121.09
N ASP A 758 -7.49 -5.39 121.50
CA ASP A 758 -6.45 -4.86 120.62
C ASP A 758 -5.38 -5.92 120.27
N PHE A 759 -5.08 -6.87 121.17
CA PHE A 759 -4.25 -8.05 120.88
C PHE A 759 -4.93 -8.99 119.88
N ILE A 760 -6.20 -9.34 120.08
CA ILE A 760 -6.96 -10.18 119.14
C ILE A 760 -7.07 -9.49 117.78
N ARG A 761 -7.32 -8.17 117.75
CA ARG A 761 -7.36 -7.36 116.51
C ARG A 761 -6.01 -7.34 115.80
N GLY A 762 -4.90 -7.25 116.54
CA GLY A 762 -3.54 -7.34 116.00
C GLY A 762 -3.22 -8.73 115.42
N ALA A 763 -3.52 -9.79 116.17
CA ALA A 763 -3.31 -11.17 115.72
C ALA A 763 -4.16 -11.52 114.48
N LEU A 764 -5.41 -11.05 114.43
CA LEU A 764 -6.26 -11.18 113.23
C LEU A 764 -5.69 -10.37 112.06
N ALA A 765 -5.30 -9.11 112.25
CA ALA A 765 -4.71 -8.30 111.19
C ALA A 765 -3.40 -8.90 110.63
N GLN A 766 -2.61 -9.57 111.47
CA GLN A 766 -1.43 -10.31 111.02
C GLN A 766 -1.82 -11.55 110.19
N LEU A 767 -2.78 -12.36 110.65
CA LEU A 767 -3.29 -13.50 109.88
C LEU A 767 -3.95 -13.09 108.55
N GLU A 768 -4.61 -11.94 108.50
CA GLU A 768 -5.16 -11.36 107.27
C GLU A 768 -4.04 -10.89 106.31
N ALA A 769 -2.97 -10.28 106.84
CA ALA A 769 -1.80 -9.90 106.04
C ALA A 769 -1.05 -11.13 105.49
N GLU A 770 -0.89 -12.19 106.30
CA GLU A 770 -0.28 -13.46 105.88
C GLU A 770 -1.14 -14.19 104.82
N ARG A 771 -2.48 -14.17 104.98
CA ARG A 771 -3.44 -14.64 103.96
C ARG A 771 -3.29 -13.88 102.64
N ASP A 772 -3.23 -12.55 102.69
CA ASP A 772 -3.22 -11.71 101.49
C ASP A 772 -1.84 -11.66 100.80
N GLU A 773 -0.77 -11.90 101.55
CA GLU A 773 0.56 -12.24 101.02
C GLU A 773 0.54 -13.58 100.28
N ALA A 774 0.04 -14.66 100.90
CA ALA A 774 -0.09 -15.95 100.25
C ALA A 774 -1.01 -15.89 98.99
N ARG A 775 -2.04 -15.05 99.02
CA ARG A 775 -2.93 -14.81 97.87
C ARG A 775 -2.22 -14.09 96.73
N ARG A 776 -1.42 -13.06 97.02
CA ARG A 776 -0.56 -12.41 96.02
C ARG A 776 0.47 -13.37 95.44
N GLN A 777 1.11 -14.21 96.26
CA GLN A 777 2.07 -15.21 95.77
C GLN A 777 1.40 -16.23 94.83
N LEU A 778 0.16 -16.66 95.12
CA LEU A 778 -0.59 -17.56 94.23
C LEU A 778 -1.08 -16.87 92.93
N GLU A 779 -1.32 -15.56 92.97
CA GLU A 779 -1.63 -14.75 91.78
C GLU A 779 -0.37 -14.47 90.93
N GLU A 780 0.79 -14.26 91.56
CA GLU A 780 2.12 -14.13 90.93
C GLU A 780 2.54 -15.46 90.26
N GLU A 781 2.41 -16.59 90.97
CA GLU A 781 2.63 -17.94 90.40
C GLU A 781 1.73 -18.19 89.18
N ARG A 782 0.44 -17.82 89.26
CA ARG A 782 -0.46 -17.88 88.09
C ARG A 782 0.00 -16.98 86.94
N ARG A 783 0.47 -15.76 87.23
CA ARG A 783 1.02 -14.82 86.24
C ARG A 783 2.26 -15.39 85.55
N LEU A 784 3.17 -15.99 86.32
CA LEU A 784 4.37 -16.65 85.83
C LEU A 784 4.04 -17.91 85.01
N HIS A 785 3.09 -18.74 85.46
CA HIS A 785 2.64 -19.92 84.73
C HIS A 785 1.95 -19.55 83.41
N ILE A 786 1.18 -18.45 83.35
CA ILE A 786 0.60 -17.93 82.11
C ILE A 786 1.70 -17.41 81.18
N ALA A 787 2.69 -16.68 81.70
CA ALA A 787 3.82 -16.21 80.90
C ALA A 787 4.65 -17.38 80.33
N ALA A 788 4.96 -18.39 81.15
CA ALA A 788 5.65 -19.60 80.72
C ALA A 788 4.86 -20.39 79.67
N ARG A 789 3.53 -20.51 79.83
CA ARG A 789 2.65 -21.13 78.81
C ARG A 789 2.62 -20.34 77.51
N HIS A 790 2.61 -19.00 77.57
CA HIS A 790 2.68 -18.16 76.39
C HIS A 790 4.04 -18.32 75.68
N GLN A 791 5.14 -18.30 76.44
CA GLN A 791 6.49 -18.52 75.91
C GLN A 791 6.63 -19.91 75.27
N ALA A 792 6.09 -20.96 75.89
CA ALA A 792 6.03 -22.31 75.33
C ALA A 792 5.21 -22.39 74.03
N SER A 793 4.09 -21.64 73.93
CA SER A 793 3.30 -21.56 72.69
C SER A 793 4.03 -20.80 71.58
N VAL A 794 4.83 -19.78 71.93
CA VAL A 794 5.68 -19.05 70.97
C VAL A 794 6.83 -19.93 70.47
N THR A 795 7.49 -20.70 71.34
CA THR A 795 8.52 -21.66 70.89
C THR A 795 7.95 -22.76 70.02
N LEU A 796 6.79 -23.34 70.36
CA LEU A 796 6.07 -24.29 69.51
C LEU A 796 5.68 -23.68 68.15
N SER A 797 5.30 -22.40 68.12
CA SER A 797 4.98 -21.71 66.86
C SER A 797 6.22 -21.45 66.00
N LEU A 798 7.36 -21.09 66.60
CA LEU A 798 8.65 -21.01 65.88
C LEU A 798 9.08 -22.39 65.37
N GLU A 799 8.86 -23.44 66.16
CA GLU A 799 9.22 -24.82 65.82
C GLU A 799 8.36 -25.36 64.67
N GLN A 800 7.06 -25.09 64.64
CA GLN A 800 6.21 -25.38 63.48
C GLN A 800 6.62 -24.55 62.25
N GLN A 801 6.94 -23.27 62.42
CA GLN A 801 7.41 -22.43 61.31
C GLN A 801 8.74 -22.95 60.74
N ARG A 802 9.63 -23.48 61.59
CA ARG A 802 10.88 -24.18 61.23
C ARG A 802 10.69 -25.49 60.47
N HIS A 803 9.51 -26.13 60.55
CA HIS A 803 9.16 -27.33 59.78
C HIS A 803 8.45 -27.01 58.45
N SER A 804 7.93 -25.79 58.27
CA SER A 804 7.24 -25.36 57.04
C SER A 804 8.15 -24.99 55.86
N GLN A 805 9.46 -25.24 55.95
CA GLN A 805 10.44 -24.97 54.88
C GLN A 805 11.42 -26.13 54.65
N THR A 806 10.95 -27.14 53.93
CA THR A 806 11.79 -28.03 53.10
C THR A 806 11.08 -28.27 51.76
N PRO A 807 11.81 -28.31 50.63
CA PRO A 807 11.20 -28.49 49.31
C PRO A 807 10.85 -29.95 49.05
N VAL A 808 9.73 -30.19 48.36
CA VAL A 808 9.42 -31.49 47.74
C VAL A 808 10.11 -31.53 46.39
N ASN A 809 10.84 -32.61 46.13
CA ASN A 809 11.25 -33.03 44.79
C ASN A 809 11.37 -34.56 44.82
N ASP A 810 10.51 -35.25 44.08
CA ASP A 810 10.66 -36.69 43.88
C ASP A 810 11.83 -36.98 42.94
N HIS A 811 12.57 -38.07 43.20
CA HIS A 811 12.65 -39.19 42.26
C HIS A 811 13.32 -40.42 42.89
N GLU A 812 13.26 -41.54 42.18
CA GLU A 812 13.49 -42.88 42.73
C GLU A 812 14.94 -43.42 42.58
N HIS A 813 15.11 -44.62 43.14
CA HIS A 813 16.14 -45.63 42.80
C HIS A 813 17.59 -45.39 43.28
N GLY A 814 18.28 -46.50 43.61
CA GLY A 814 19.75 -46.59 43.58
C GLY A 814 20.42 -47.05 44.87
N HIS A 815 20.87 -48.31 44.90
CA HIS A 815 21.74 -48.83 45.97
C HIS A 815 23.12 -48.17 46.00
N SER A 816 23.74 -48.02 47.19
CA SER A 816 25.00 -48.70 47.59
C SER A 816 25.93 -47.89 48.53
N HIS A 817 26.77 -48.64 49.25
CA HIS A 817 27.86 -48.37 50.21
C HIS A 817 28.57 -46.98 50.33
N GLY A 818 29.17 -46.77 51.52
CA GLY A 818 30.25 -45.81 51.81
C GLY A 818 29.89 -44.79 52.90
N GLN A 819 30.25 -44.83 54.19
CA GLN A 819 31.37 -45.34 55.01
C GLN A 819 32.25 -44.19 55.58
N HIS A 820 32.29 -44.08 56.92
CA HIS A 820 33.19 -43.29 57.80
C HIS A 820 33.44 -41.78 57.56
N SER A 821 33.16 -40.95 58.58
CA SER A 821 34.16 -40.27 59.44
C SER A 821 33.44 -39.26 60.38
N HIS A 822 33.34 -39.48 61.71
CA HIS A 822 34.32 -39.18 62.78
C HIS A 822 34.63 -37.70 63.05
N CYS A 823 34.17 -37.23 64.23
CA CYS A 823 34.70 -36.13 65.07
C CYS A 823 34.71 -34.69 64.48
N GLU A 824 34.87 -33.60 65.26
CA GLU A 824 35.23 -33.44 66.69
C GLU A 824 34.56 -32.19 67.34
N HIS A 825 34.72 -32.01 68.66
CA HIS A 825 34.25 -30.83 69.41
C HIS A 825 35.14 -29.58 69.20
N SER A 826 34.59 -28.37 69.38
CA SER A 826 35.23 -27.33 70.23
C SER A 826 34.33 -26.16 70.63
N HIS A 827 34.75 -25.51 71.71
CA HIS A 827 34.07 -24.53 72.57
C HIS A 827 33.85 -23.10 72.00
N GLU A 828 32.75 -22.50 72.47
CA GLU A 828 32.56 -21.15 73.04
C GLU A 828 32.89 -19.82 72.29
N HIS A 829 31.89 -18.93 72.40
CA HIS A 829 31.95 -17.48 72.62
C HIS A 829 32.89 -16.58 71.78
N SER A 830 32.25 -15.80 70.89
CA SER A 830 32.64 -14.39 70.65
C SER A 830 31.38 -13.54 70.41
N GLU A 831 31.42 -12.28 70.83
CA GLU A 831 30.27 -11.36 70.83
C GLU A 831 30.06 -10.65 69.48
N GLY A 832 28.86 -10.09 69.27
CA GLY A 832 28.63 -9.04 68.25
C GLY A 832 28.59 -9.49 66.78
N GLY A 833 28.78 -10.77 66.48
CA GLY A 833 28.63 -11.29 65.13
C GLY A 833 27.20 -11.17 64.60
N VAL A 834 27.01 -10.57 63.42
CA VAL A 834 25.78 -10.75 62.63
C VAL A 834 25.62 -12.25 62.39
N PRO A 835 24.43 -12.86 62.64
CA PRO A 835 24.26 -14.31 62.49
C PRO A 835 24.73 -14.79 61.12
N VAL A 836 25.42 -15.94 61.06
CA VAL A 836 26.02 -16.45 59.81
C VAL A 836 24.97 -16.57 58.70
N GLU A 837 23.75 -16.96 59.05
CA GLU A 837 22.58 -17.04 58.17
C GLU A 837 22.20 -15.66 57.59
N VAL A 838 22.25 -14.60 58.40
CA VAL A 838 21.98 -13.21 57.97
C VAL A 838 23.15 -12.65 57.16
N HIS A 839 24.39 -13.02 57.48
CA HIS A 839 25.56 -12.66 56.68
C HIS A 839 25.51 -13.34 55.30
N GLN A 840 25.18 -14.63 55.23
CA GLN A 840 24.97 -15.35 53.97
C GLN A 840 23.77 -14.80 53.18
N ALA A 841 22.65 -14.48 53.82
CA ALA A 841 21.50 -13.87 53.17
C ALA A 841 21.85 -12.49 52.58
N LEU A 842 22.61 -11.66 53.32
CA LEU A 842 23.10 -10.36 52.86
C LEU A 842 24.14 -10.51 51.74
N GLN A 843 25.04 -11.50 51.83
CA GLN A 843 26.04 -11.80 50.80
C GLN A 843 25.35 -12.27 49.51
N ALA A 844 24.39 -13.19 49.58
CA ALA A 844 23.60 -13.64 48.43
C ALA A 844 22.71 -12.51 47.84
N ALA A 845 22.25 -11.57 48.67
CA ALA A 845 21.55 -10.37 48.20
C ALA A 845 22.51 -9.38 47.49
N MET A 846 23.71 -9.16 48.03
CA MET A 846 24.77 -8.38 47.39
C MET A 846 25.24 -9.02 46.08
N GLU A 847 25.39 -10.34 46.04
CA GLU A 847 25.85 -11.08 44.87
C GLU A 847 24.81 -11.06 43.74
N LYS A 848 23.52 -11.22 44.06
CA LYS A 848 22.41 -11.00 43.11
C LYS A 848 22.32 -9.55 42.65
N LEU A 849 22.57 -8.57 43.53
CA LEU A 849 22.62 -7.15 43.17
C LEU A 849 23.81 -6.84 42.26
N GLN A 850 24.98 -7.42 42.53
CA GLN A 850 26.19 -7.28 41.74
C GLN A 850 26.03 -7.93 40.36
N GLN A 851 25.50 -9.16 40.28
CA GLN A 851 25.14 -9.78 39.00
C GLN A 851 24.18 -8.89 38.21
N ARG A 852 23.09 -8.42 38.83
CA ARG A 852 22.11 -7.55 38.16
C ARG A 852 22.71 -6.21 37.72
N PHE A 853 23.61 -5.62 38.51
CA PHE A 853 24.31 -4.39 38.16
C PHE A 853 25.28 -4.60 37.00
N THR A 854 26.05 -5.68 37.01
CA THR A 854 26.94 -6.05 35.89
C THR A 854 26.15 -6.34 34.62
N SER A 855 25.05 -7.09 34.69
CA SER A 855 24.16 -7.33 33.54
C SER A 855 23.57 -6.02 32.99
N LEU A 856 23.09 -5.12 33.86
CA LEU A 856 22.56 -3.81 33.44
C LEU A 856 23.65 -2.91 32.85
N MET A 857 24.88 -2.98 33.35
CA MET A 857 26.03 -2.24 32.81
C MET A 857 26.49 -2.79 31.46
N GLN A 858 26.42 -4.11 31.26
CA GLN A 858 26.67 -4.74 29.96
C GLN A 858 25.57 -4.37 28.97
N GLU A 859 24.29 -4.57 29.31
CA GLU A 859 23.14 -4.16 28.49
C GLU A 859 23.23 -2.68 28.09
N LYS A 860 23.66 -1.80 29.01
CA LYS A 860 23.89 -0.37 28.73
C LYS A 860 25.10 -0.11 27.84
N ALA A 861 26.15 -0.93 27.88
CA ALA A 861 27.28 -0.85 26.97
C ALA A 861 26.88 -1.30 25.56
N ASP A 862 26.23 -2.45 25.45
CA ASP A 862 25.71 -3.03 24.20
C ASP A 862 24.71 -2.07 23.54
N LEU A 863 23.80 -1.45 24.32
CA LEU A 863 22.89 -0.41 23.86
C LEU A 863 23.61 0.87 23.41
N LYS A 864 24.72 1.24 24.05
CA LYS A 864 25.52 2.41 23.65
C LYS A 864 26.24 2.16 22.33
N GLU A 865 26.90 1.01 22.19
CA GLU A 865 27.53 0.58 20.94
C GLU A 865 26.50 0.52 19.80
N ARG A 866 25.30 -0.02 20.07
CA ARG A 866 24.20 -0.09 19.10
C ARG A 866 23.60 1.28 18.75
N VAL A 867 23.66 2.27 19.65
CA VAL A 867 23.33 3.66 19.35
C VAL A 867 24.42 4.28 18.46
N GLU A 868 25.69 4.06 18.75
CA GLU A 868 26.82 4.58 17.95
C GLU A 868 26.84 3.95 16.54
N GLU A 869 26.49 2.66 16.41
CA GLU A 869 26.26 1.99 15.12
C GLU A 869 25.10 2.63 14.33
N LEU A 870 23.98 2.92 14.99
CA LEU A 870 22.82 3.57 14.37
C LEU A 870 23.10 5.02 14.00
N GLU A 871 23.87 5.77 14.79
CA GLU A 871 24.33 7.12 14.44
C GLU A 871 25.25 7.08 13.21
N HIS A 872 26.18 6.13 13.12
CA HIS A 872 27.02 5.95 11.93
C HIS A 872 26.18 5.60 10.68
N ARG A 873 25.21 4.69 10.80
CA ARG A 873 24.27 4.38 9.71
C ARG A 873 23.43 5.60 9.30
N CYS A 874 23.02 6.46 10.25
CA CYS A 874 22.30 7.69 9.93
C CYS A 874 23.17 8.73 9.21
N ILE A 875 24.45 8.84 9.55
CA ILE A 875 25.41 9.70 8.84
C ILE A 875 25.62 9.20 7.40
N GLN A 876 25.82 7.88 7.23
CA GLN A 876 25.94 7.26 5.91
C GLN A 876 24.68 7.49 5.05
N LEU A 877 23.50 7.19 5.58
CA LEU A 877 22.22 7.40 4.89
C LEU A 877 21.96 8.88 4.56
N SER A 878 22.50 9.82 5.36
CA SER A 878 22.46 11.25 5.01
C SER A 878 23.32 11.53 3.77
N GLY A 879 24.58 11.09 3.76
CA GLY A 879 25.47 11.28 2.60
C GLY A 879 24.95 10.61 1.33
N GLU A 880 24.35 9.42 1.44
CA GLU A 880 23.65 8.76 0.33
C GLU A 880 22.43 9.57 -0.14
N THR A 881 21.65 10.15 0.78
CA THR A 881 20.51 11.03 0.45
C THR A 881 20.97 12.32 -0.24
N ASP A 882 22.06 12.92 0.24
CA ASP A 882 22.64 14.14 -0.35
C ASP A 882 23.18 13.84 -1.77
N THR A 883 23.87 12.71 -1.97
CA THR A 883 24.32 12.21 -3.29
C THR A 883 23.15 11.96 -4.25
N ILE A 884 22.04 11.39 -3.76
CA ILE A 884 20.80 11.23 -4.54
C ILE A 884 20.20 12.61 -4.89
N GLY A 885 20.29 13.58 -3.99
CA GLY A 885 19.91 14.98 -4.25
C GLY A 885 20.71 15.62 -5.38
N GLU A 886 22.03 15.44 -5.39
CA GLU A 886 22.91 15.90 -6.48
C GLU A 886 22.55 15.21 -7.81
N TYR A 887 22.32 13.90 -7.82
CA TYR A 887 21.90 13.18 -9.03
C TYR A 887 20.55 13.68 -9.56
N ILE A 888 19.59 13.97 -8.67
CA ILE A 888 18.29 14.57 -9.05
C ILE A 888 18.49 15.96 -9.65
N ALA A 889 19.38 16.79 -9.10
CA ALA A 889 19.68 18.12 -9.64
C ALA A 889 20.37 18.04 -11.02
N LEU A 890 21.35 17.14 -11.19
CA LEU A 890 22.01 16.88 -12.47
C LEU A 890 21.02 16.37 -13.52
N TYR A 891 20.13 15.43 -13.16
CA TYR A 891 19.10 14.93 -14.07
C TYR A 891 18.09 16.01 -14.46
N GLN A 892 17.67 16.88 -13.53
CA GLN A 892 16.81 18.03 -13.84
C GLN A 892 17.50 19.02 -14.78
N SER A 893 18.79 19.32 -14.56
CA SER A 893 19.59 20.17 -15.44
C SER A 893 19.74 19.58 -16.84
N GLN A 894 20.12 18.30 -16.95
CA GLN A 894 20.22 17.59 -18.22
C GLN A 894 18.88 17.56 -18.97
N ARG A 895 17.76 17.36 -18.24
CA ARG A 895 16.41 17.38 -18.82
C ARG A 895 15.98 18.77 -19.28
N ALA A 896 16.41 19.84 -18.60
CA ALA A 896 16.20 21.22 -19.05
C ALA A 896 16.97 21.51 -20.35
N ILE A 897 18.26 21.13 -20.42
CA ILE A 897 19.10 21.27 -21.61
C ILE A 897 18.52 20.46 -22.79
N MET A 898 18.07 19.23 -22.56
CA MET A 898 17.39 18.42 -23.58
C MET A 898 16.10 19.08 -24.07
N LYS A 899 15.29 19.65 -23.16
CA LYS A 899 14.07 20.37 -23.53
C LYS A 899 14.37 21.62 -24.35
N GLN A 900 15.37 22.42 -23.96
CA GLN A 900 15.81 23.58 -24.73
C GLN A 900 16.25 23.17 -26.15
N LYS A 901 17.13 22.16 -26.27
CA LYS A 901 17.57 21.63 -27.58
C LYS A 901 16.44 21.04 -28.42
N HIS A 902 15.33 20.61 -27.81
CA HIS A 902 14.14 20.19 -28.53
C HIS A 902 13.35 21.41 -29.04
N GLN A 903 13.15 22.43 -28.19
CA GLN A 903 12.47 23.67 -28.57
C GLN A 903 13.22 24.45 -29.66
N GLU A 904 14.56 24.48 -29.62
CA GLU A 904 15.41 25.03 -30.69
C GLU A 904 15.22 24.28 -32.02
N LYS A 905 15.06 22.96 -31.98
CA LYS A 905 14.75 22.14 -33.17
C LYS A 905 13.33 22.37 -33.67
N GLU A 906 12.34 22.47 -32.78
CA GLU A 906 10.95 22.80 -33.16
C GLU A 906 10.87 24.20 -33.81
N GLN A 907 11.60 25.18 -33.28
CA GLN A 907 11.71 26.52 -33.88
C GLN A 907 12.36 26.48 -35.27
N TYR A 908 13.43 25.71 -35.45
CA TYR A 908 14.06 25.53 -36.77
C TYR A 908 13.15 24.82 -37.77
N ILE A 909 12.43 23.77 -37.34
CA ILE A 909 11.44 23.06 -38.18
C ILE A 909 10.28 23.99 -38.56
N SER A 910 9.80 24.81 -37.62
CA SER A 910 8.75 25.81 -37.86
C SER A 910 9.19 26.88 -38.86
N MET A 911 10.41 27.41 -38.72
CA MET A 911 11.00 28.35 -39.68
C MET A 911 11.13 27.72 -41.07
N LEU A 912 11.64 26.49 -41.18
CA LEU A 912 11.79 25.78 -42.45
C LEU A 912 10.43 25.42 -43.10
N ALA A 913 9.39 25.22 -42.29
CA ALA A 913 8.01 25.05 -42.77
C ALA A 913 7.44 26.38 -43.29
N GLN A 914 7.71 27.51 -42.62
CA GLN A 914 7.34 28.85 -43.07
C GLN A 914 8.05 29.22 -44.38
N ASP A 915 9.36 28.99 -44.49
CA ASP A 915 10.13 29.23 -45.72
C ASP A 915 9.56 28.42 -46.91
N LYS A 916 9.15 27.16 -46.65
CA LYS A 916 8.51 26.29 -47.64
C LYS A 916 7.12 26.79 -48.05
N GLU A 917 6.36 27.38 -47.13
CA GLU A 917 5.04 27.96 -47.42
C GLU A 917 5.15 29.29 -48.18
N GLU A 918 6.11 30.16 -47.83
CA GLU A 918 6.43 31.37 -48.60
C GLU A 918 6.89 31.02 -50.02
N MET A 919 7.77 30.02 -50.17
CA MET A 919 8.20 29.53 -51.49
C MET A 919 7.03 28.96 -52.31
N LYS A 920 6.11 28.24 -51.66
CA LYS A 920 4.88 27.74 -52.32
C LYS A 920 3.96 28.89 -52.75
N ALA A 921 3.84 29.95 -51.95
CA ALA A 921 3.08 31.14 -52.30
C ALA A 921 3.68 31.87 -53.51
N LYS A 922 5.01 32.10 -53.52
CA LYS A 922 5.73 32.71 -54.65
C LYS A 922 5.63 31.86 -55.93
N LEU A 923 5.64 30.53 -55.83
CA LEU A 923 5.41 29.64 -56.97
C LEU A 923 3.96 29.71 -57.49
N ALA A 924 2.97 29.92 -56.63
CA ALA A 924 1.57 30.13 -57.03
C ALA A 924 1.35 31.50 -57.69
N GLU A 925 1.97 32.56 -57.16
CA GLU A 925 1.96 33.89 -57.79
C GLU A 925 2.65 33.88 -59.16
N LEU A 926 3.78 33.16 -59.28
CA LEU A 926 4.46 32.94 -60.56
C LEU A 926 3.55 32.20 -61.55
N GLN A 927 2.79 31.19 -61.10
CA GLN A 927 1.84 30.48 -61.94
C GLN A 927 0.70 31.37 -62.43
N ASP A 928 0.13 32.22 -61.56
CA ASP A 928 -0.94 33.16 -61.96
C ASP A 928 -0.41 34.25 -62.92
N LEU A 929 0.78 34.81 -62.65
CA LEU A 929 1.43 35.75 -63.57
C LEU A 929 1.70 35.13 -64.95
N VAL A 930 2.15 33.87 -65.01
CA VAL A 930 2.34 33.14 -66.28
C VAL A 930 1.00 32.87 -66.97
N MET A 931 -0.05 32.49 -66.25
CA MET A 931 -1.40 32.36 -66.80
C MET A 931 -1.93 33.69 -67.36
N ARG A 932 -1.69 34.79 -66.65
CA ARG A 932 -2.05 36.15 -67.05
C ARG A 932 -1.31 36.59 -68.32
N LEU A 933 0.00 36.35 -68.39
CA LEU A 933 0.80 36.64 -69.59
C LEU A 933 0.35 35.79 -70.80
N VAL A 934 -0.02 34.52 -70.57
CA VAL A 934 -0.61 33.67 -71.62
C VAL A 934 -1.98 34.18 -72.07
N ALA A 935 -2.82 34.66 -71.15
CA ALA A 935 -4.11 35.29 -71.48
C ALA A 935 -3.93 36.60 -72.26
N GLU A 936 -3.04 37.50 -71.80
CA GLU A 936 -2.69 38.75 -72.48
C GLU A 936 -2.18 38.50 -73.91
N ARG A 937 -1.32 37.50 -74.08
CA ARG A 937 -0.81 37.05 -75.39
C ARG A 937 -1.92 36.43 -76.25
N ASN A 938 -2.83 35.65 -75.67
CA ASN A 938 -3.96 35.07 -76.40
C ASN A 938 -4.95 36.15 -76.84
N ASP A 939 -5.21 37.16 -76.02
CA ASP A 939 -6.04 38.33 -76.37
C ASP A 939 -5.35 39.24 -77.40
N TRP A 940 -4.02 39.32 -77.40
CA TRP A 940 -3.25 39.94 -78.48
C TRP A 940 -3.43 39.15 -79.78
N TYR A 941 -3.29 37.82 -79.72
CA TYR A 941 -3.44 36.94 -80.89
C TYR A 941 -4.87 37.02 -81.46
N ASN A 942 -5.91 36.96 -80.61
CA ASN A 942 -7.30 37.13 -80.99
C ASN A 942 -7.56 38.51 -81.65
N ARG A 943 -6.96 39.58 -81.12
CA ARG A 943 -7.05 40.93 -81.72
C ARG A 943 -6.32 41.02 -83.07
N TYR A 944 -5.15 40.38 -83.19
CA TYR A 944 -4.39 40.29 -84.45
C TYR A 944 -5.15 39.49 -85.51
N THR A 945 -5.59 38.27 -85.20
CA THR A 945 -6.37 37.42 -86.11
C THR A 945 -7.71 38.07 -86.49
N GLY A 946 -8.37 38.77 -85.55
CA GLY A 946 -9.57 39.56 -85.83
C GLY A 946 -9.32 40.74 -86.77
N ALA A 947 -8.19 41.45 -86.62
CA ALA A 947 -7.80 42.53 -87.53
C ALA A 947 -7.46 42.01 -88.94
N VAL A 948 -6.76 40.87 -89.04
CA VAL A 948 -6.44 40.21 -90.33
C VAL A 948 -7.72 39.69 -91.01
N ALA A 949 -8.65 39.10 -90.26
CA ALA A 949 -9.95 38.66 -90.79
C ALA A 949 -10.85 39.83 -91.22
N GLY A 950 -10.64 41.04 -90.70
CA GLY A 950 -11.37 42.25 -91.06
C GLY A 950 -10.99 42.87 -92.41
N MET A 951 -9.91 42.42 -93.05
CA MET A 951 -9.41 42.99 -94.32
C MET A 951 -9.25 41.93 -95.42
N GLY A 952 -10.37 41.36 -95.88
CA GLY A 952 -10.37 40.45 -97.02
C GLY A 952 -11.74 40.23 -97.66
N THR A 953 -11.97 40.84 -98.82
CA THR A 953 -12.98 40.35 -99.79
C THR A 953 -12.39 40.36 -101.20
N VAL A 954 -12.86 39.42 -102.03
CA VAL A 954 -12.65 39.31 -103.48
C VAL A 954 -11.28 38.76 -103.98
N ASN A 955 -11.18 37.42 -103.95
CA ASN A 955 -10.92 36.56 -105.13
C ASN A 955 -9.45 36.44 -105.67
N PRO A 956 -9.14 35.56 -106.66
CA PRO A 956 -8.69 34.18 -106.37
C PRO A 956 -7.43 33.72 -107.16
N ASP A 957 -7.27 32.40 -107.34
CA ASP A 957 -6.30 31.64 -108.16
C ASP A 957 -4.81 31.66 -107.72
N LEU A 958 -4.36 30.54 -107.12
CA LEU A 958 -3.55 29.52 -107.83
C LEU A 958 -3.26 28.27 -106.95
N LEU A 959 -3.45 27.09 -107.55
CA LEU A 959 -3.09 25.72 -107.09
C LEU A 959 -2.70 24.90 -108.35
N PRO A 960 -2.18 23.65 -108.28
CA PRO A 960 -1.84 22.78 -107.15
C PRO A 960 -0.28 22.66 -107.00
N VAL A 961 0.41 21.67 -106.41
CA VAL A 961 0.18 20.27 -105.94
C VAL A 961 1.08 20.05 -104.70
N GLY A 962 0.78 19.20 -103.72
CA GLY A 962 -0.39 18.35 -103.46
C GLY A 962 -0.01 17.05 -102.71
N GLN A 963 -1.01 16.30 -102.23
CA GLN A 963 -0.91 14.99 -101.53
C GLN A 963 -0.15 15.01 -100.17
N GLU A 964 -0.46 14.24 -99.13
CA GLU A 964 -1.55 13.31 -98.73
C GLU A 964 -1.42 13.08 -97.19
N HIS A 965 -2.36 12.57 -96.37
CA HIS A 965 -3.68 11.94 -96.55
C HIS A 965 -4.58 12.28 -95.31
N THR A 966 -5.90 12.10 -95.49
CA THR A 966 -6.98 11.69 -94.53
C THR A 966 -6.64 11.34 -93.06
N HIS A 967 -7.52 11.45 -92.05
CA HIS A 967 -9.00 11.45 -91.96
C HIS A 967 -9.46 12.18 -90.66
N PRO A 968 -10.75 12.55 -90.58
CA PRO A 968 -11.52 12.25 -89.35
C PRO A 968 -12.88 11.61 -89.68
N ASP A 969 -13.34 10.65 -88.86
CA ASP A 969 -14.76 10.57 -88.45
C ASP A 969 -15.08 9.48 -87.40
N HIS A 970 -15.96 9.87 -86.47
CA HIS A 970 -17.05 9.13 -85.79
C HIS A 970 -16.96 7.70 -85.18
N GLN A 971 -17.84 7.53 -84.18
CA GLN A 971 -18.34 6.30 -83.52
C GLN A 971 -17.37 5.52 -82.60
N ALA A 972 -17.79 4.73 -81.60
CA ALA A 972 -18.86 4.77 -80.58
C ALA A 972 -19.20 3.33 -80.12
N HIS A 973 -19.41 3.16 -78.81
CA HIS A 973 -20.08 2.04 -78.11
C HIS A 973 -19.38 0.67 -77.93
N THR A 974 -19.87 0.01 -76.85
CA THR A 974 -19.93 -1.43 -76.50
C THR A 974 -18.68 -2.22 -76.05
N HIS A 975 -18.69 -2.57 -74.75
CA HIS A 975 -18.49 -3.93 -74.16
C HIS A 975 -17.12 -4.66 -74.28
N THR A 976 -16.69 -5.52 -73.34
CA THR A 976 -17.27 -6.04 -72.06
C THR A 976 -16.17 -6.35 -71.02
N GLU A 977 -16.56 -6.75 -69.80
CA GLU A 977 -15.69 -7.13 -68.66
C GLU A 977 -14.68 -8.26 -68.93
N LEU A 978 -13.67 -8.38 -68.05
CA LEU A 978 -13.38 -9.64 -67.34
C LEU A 978 -12.52 -9.41 -66.07
N ASP A 979 -12.81 -10.20 -65.02
CA ASP A 979 -12.18 -10.14 -63.69
C ASP A 979 -10.81 -10.84 -63.60
N ALA A 980 -9.98 -10.47 -62.61
CA ALA A 980 -9.89 -11.24 -61.35
C ALA A 980 -8.63 -10.94 -60.49
N ALA A 981 -8.85 -10.58 -59.22
CA ALA A 981 -8.10 -10.96 -58.00
C ALA A 981 -6.55 -10.75 -57.92
N THR A 982 -5.90 -10.55 -56.77
CA THR A 982 -6.28 -10.54 -55.34
C THR A 982 -5.24 -9.72 -54.57
N GLY A 983 -5.58 -9.06 -53.44
CA GLY A 983 -4.56 -8.46 -52.57
C GLY A 983 -5.09 -7.44 -51.56
N ALA A 984 -5.36 -7.90 -50.34
CA ALA A 984 -5.97 -7.13 -49.25
C ALA A 984 -5.39 -5.71 -49.02
N ALA A 985 -6.29 -4.73 -48.92
CA ALA A 985 -6.08 -3.47 -48.24
C ALA A 985 -7.10 -3.35 -47.09
N MET A 986 -6.70 -2.70 -46.00
CA MET A 986 -7.44 -2.66 -44.73
C MET A 986 -8.51 -1.56 -44.72
N GLU A 987 -9.61 -1.77 -44.01
CA GLU A 987 -10.65 -0.76 -43.82
C GLU A 987 -10.13 0.44 -43.03
N ASP A 988 -10.43 1.64 -43.51
CA ASP A 988 -10.40 2.86 -42.71
C ASP A 988 -11.61 3.74 -43.10
N ILE A 989 -12.22 4.42 -42.13
CA ILE A 989 -13.64 4.84 -42.22
C ILE A 989 -13.78 6.29 -42.70
N PRO A 990 -14.40 6.57 -43.87
CA PRO A 990 -14.70 7.92 -44.32
C PRO A 990 -16.05 8.40 -43.76
N LEU A 991 -16.02 9.08 -42.60
CA LEU A 991 -17.16 9.88 -42.13
C LEU A 991 -16.96 11.36 -42.51
N SER A 992 -17.91 11.89 -43.28
CA SER A 992 -17.93 13.28 -43.71
C SER A 992 -18.62 14.18 -42.68
N GLU A 993 -18.16 15.44 -42.55
CA GLU A 993 -19.04 16.62 -42.54
C GLU A 993 -18.24 17.88 -42.97
N PRO A 994 -18.89 18.94 -43.49
CA PRO A 994 -18.22 20.05 -44.16
C PRO A 994 -18.00 21.29 -43.28
N ALA A 995 -17.16 22.21 -43.74
CA ALA A 995 -17.06 23.57 -43.20
C ALA A 995 -17.06 24.61 -44.33
N ALA A 996 -17.82 25.70 -44.13
CA ALA A 996 -17.62 26.98 -44.81
C ALA A 996 -16.29 27.60 -44.32
N GLY A 997 -15.65 28.56 -44.99
CA GLY A 997 -16.17 29.56 -45.92
C GLY A 997 -16.37 30.90 -45.19
N LEU A 998 -16.04 32.02 -45.86
CA LEU A 998 -15.64 33.33 -45.29
C LEU A 998 -14.18 33.34 -44.81
N GLU A 999 -13.25 33.98 -45.53
CA GLU A 999 -13.04 35.43 -45.76
C GLU A 999 -12.20 36.07 -44.64
N ALA A 1000 -11.03 36.59 -44.99
CA ALA A 1000 -10.04 37.13 -44.05
C ALA A 1000 -9.81 38.62 -44.31
N SER A 1001 -10.12 39.46 -43.32
CA SER A 1001 -10.11 40.92 -43.48
C SER A 1001 -8.72 41.49 -43.79
N SER A 1002 -8.63 42.21 -44.91
CA SER A 1002 -7.43 42.96 -45.30
C SER A 1002 -7.07 44.05 -44.29
N SER A 1003 -5.79 44.17 -43.95
CA SER A 1003 -5.26 45.24 -43.10
C SER A 1003 -4.55 46.29 -43.96
N GLN A 1004 -5.16 47.47 -44.12
CA GLN A 1004 -4.51 48.62 -44.75
C GLN A 1004 -3.44 49.23 -43.83
N MET A 1005 -2.28 49.58 -44.41
CA MET A 1005 -1.46 50.68 -43.91
C MET A 1005 -1.35 51.76 -44.97
N LEU A 1006 -1.55 53.02 -44.57
CA LEU A 1006 -1.37 54.18 -45.43
C LEU A 1006 0.13 54.45 -45.63
N LEU A 1007 0.52 54.71 -46.87
CA LEU A 1007 1.52 55.75 -47.17
C LEU A 1007 0.98 56.68 -48.25
N THR A 1008 1.34 57.96 -48.12
CA THR A 1008 0.68 59.07 -48.82
C THR A 1008 1.21 59.28 -50.23
N GLY A 1009 0.31 59.34 -51.22
CA GLY A 1009 0.65 59.80 -52.57
C GLY A 1009 0.85 61.32 -52.63
N SER A 1010 1.80 61.75 -53.46
CA SER A 1010 1.89 63.12 -53.98
C SER A 1010 1.77 63.04 -55.49
N GLY A 1011 0.81 63.75 -56.07
CA GLY A 1011 0.50 63.68 -57.50
C GLY A 1011 1.15 64.80 -58.29
N GLN A 1012 1.76 64.46 -59.42
CA GLN A 1012 1.88 65.38 -60.55
C GLN A 1012 1.34 64.71 -61.82
N THR A 1013 0.48 65.44 -62.50
CA THR A 1013 -0.10 65.06 -63.79
C THR A 1013 0.86 65.42 -64.91
N ASP A 1014 1.12 64.49 -65.84
CA ASP A 1014 1.50 64.89 -67.20
C ASP A 1014 0.93 63.89 -68.24
N SER A 1015 0.92 64.30 -69.52
CA SER A 1015 -0.03 63.74 -70.50
C SER A 1015 0.59 63.30 -71.83
N LYS A 1016 -0.03 62.25 -72.41
CA LYS A 1016 0.23 61.61 -73.73
C LYS A 1016 1.50 60.73 -73.82
N PRO A 1017 1.55 59.79 -74.79
CA PRO A 1017 0.48 59.05 -75.47
C PRO A 1017 0.59 57.53 -75.24
N LEU A 1018 -0.31 56.74 -75.84
CA LEU A 1018 -0.30 55.27 -75.74
C LEU A 1018 0.98 54.66 -76.35
N VAL A 1019 1.62 53.78 -75.57
CA VAL A 1019 2.49 52.69 -76.04
C VAL A 1019 2.07 51.43 -75.29
N PRO A 1020 1.86 50.27 -75.95
CA PRO A 1020 1.52 49.02 -75.26
C PRO A 1020 2.65 48.58 -74.32
N LYS A 1021 2.35 48.37 -73.04
CA LYS A 1021 3.29 47.79 -72.06
C LYS A 1021 3.21 46.25 -72.09
N GLU A 1022 3.66 45.65 -73.17
CA GLU A 1022 3.71 44.17 -73.29
C GLU A 1022 4.73 43.53 -72.32
N ASP A 1023 5.70 44.30 -71.82
CA ASP A 1023 6.71 43.84 -70.85
C ASP A 1023 6.29 43.87 -69.37
N ALA A 1024 5.16 44.46 -68.97
CA ALA A 1024 4.88 44.71 -67.55
C ALA A 1024 4.76 43.40 -66.73
N THR A 1025 3.94 42.46 -67.21
CA THR A 1025 3.75 41.14 -66.60
C THR A 1025 5.04 40.29 -66.70
N ALA A 1026 5.80 40.43 -67.80
CA ALA A 1026 7.08 39.76 -67.98
C ALA A 1026 8.15 40.25 -66.98
N GLN A 1027 8.19 41.55 -66.69
CA GLN A 1027 9.10 42.12 -65.69
C GLN A 1027 8.78 41.63 -64.27
N GLN A 1028 7.49 41.51 -63.90
CA GLN A 1028 7.10 40.90 -62.62
C GLN A 1028 7.52 39.42 -62.54
N ILE A 1029 7.34 38.64 -63.62
CA ILE A 1029 7.79 37.24 -63.69
C ILE A 1029 9.32 37.15 -63.50
N MET A 1030 10.08 37.99 -64.19
CA MET A 1030 11.55 38.02 -64.06
C MET A 1030 12.02 38.41 -62.65
N GLN A 1031 11.36 39.39 -62.02
CA GLN A 1031 11.66 39.78 -60.65
C GLN A 1031 11.35 38.65 -59.64
N LEU A 1032 10.17 38.04 -59.74
CA LEU A 1032 9.74 36.97 -58.84
C LEU A 1032 10.60 35.70 -59.02
N LEU A 1033 11.01 35.38 -60.25
CA LEU A 1033 12.01 34.34 -60.51
C LEU A 1033 13.36 34.64 -59.85
N GLN A 1034 13.81 35.90 -59.86
CA GLN A 1034 15.07 36.29 -59.22
C GLN A 1034 14.99 36.26 -57.68
N GLU A 1035 13.82 36.53 -57.09
CA GLU A 1035 13.56 36.34 -55.66
C GLU A 1035 13.50 34.85 -55.26
N ILE A 1036 12.88 33.99 -56.10
CA ILE A 1036 12.87 32.53 -55.91
C ILE A 1036 14.28 31.94 -56.07
N GLN A 1037 15.11 32.50 -56.96
CA GLN A 1037 16.47 32.05 -57.21
C GLN A 1037 17.47 32.48 -56.12
N ASN A 1038 17.25 33.62 -55.45
CA ASN A 1038 18.11 34.15 -54.39
C ASN A 1038 17.34 34.46 -53.08
N PRO A 1039 16.77 33.45 -52.39
CA PRO A 1039 16.03 33.65 -51.14
C PRO A 1039 16.90 34.18 -49.98
N GLN A 1040 18.23 34.09 -50.09
CA GLN A 1040 19.19 34.55 -49.06
C GLN A 1040 19.36 36.09 -48.99
N GLY A 1041 18.62 36.87 -49.79
CA GLY A 1041 18.70 38.34 -49.77
C GLY A 1041 18.27 39.00 -48.45
N ALA A 1042 17.45 38.32 -47.64
CA ALA A 1042 17.07 38.78 -46.31
C ALA A 1042 18.01 38.17 -45.24
N GLN A 1043 18.62 39.02 -44.41
CA GLN A 1043 19.54 38.58 -43.35
C GLN A 1043 18.81 37.81 -42.22
N ARG A 1044 18.72 36.49 -42.35
CA ARG A 1044 18.39 35.54 -41.27
C ARG A 1044 19.32 34.34 -41.28
N SER A 1045 20.60 34.57 -40.97
CA SER A 1045 21.54 33.49 -40.69
C SER A 1045 21.12 32.74 -39.41
N PRO A 1046 20.89 31.41 -39.44
CA PRO A 1046 20.66 30.65 -38.22
C PRO A 1046 21.93 30.64 -37.34
N PRO A 1047 21.81 30.75 -36.01
CA PRO A 1047 22.96 30.88 -35.10
C PRO A 1047 23.63 29.51 -34.82
N PHE A 1048 23.93 28.73 -35.87
CA PHE A 1048 24.38 27.33 -35.76
C PHE A 1048 25.82 27.08 -36.22
N LEU A 1049 26.60 28.12 -36.49
CA LEU A 1049 28.02 28.03 -36.87
C LEU A 1049 28.90 28.98 -36.04
N GLY A 1050 28.90 28.75 -34.74
CA GLY A 1050 29.77 29.41 -33.77
C GLY A 1050 29.60 28.77 -32.38
N GLU A 1051 30.68 28.73 -31.60
CA GLU A 1051 30.66 28.38 -30.17
C GLU A 1051 29.99 27.05 -29.78
N ASN A 1052 30.61 25.93 -30.18
CA ASN A 1052 30.55 24.73 -29.33
C ASN A 1052 31.13 25.09 -27.95
N PRO A 1053 30.42 24.89 -26.83
CA PRO A 1053 30.98 25.00 -25.49
C PRO A 1053 31.84 23.77 -25.18
N CYS A 1054 32.96 23.62 -25.89
CA CYS A 1054 34.00 22.67 -25.55
C CYS A 1054 34.65 23.12 -24.24
N ILE A 1055 34.33 22.42 -23.14
CA ILE A 1055 35.08 22.52 -21.89
C ILE A 1055 36.55 22.17 -22.22
N PRO A 1056 37.53 23.04 -21.94
CA PRO A 1056 38.92 22.80 -22.30
C PRO A 1056 39.53 21.75 -21.38
N PHE A 1057 39.43 20.48 -21.77
CA PHE A 1057 40.10 19.36 -21.09
C PHE A 1057 41.62 19.48 -21.24
N PHE A 1058 42.30 19.97 -20.20
CA PHE A 1058 43.75 20.00 -20.12
C PHE A 1058 44.31 18.61 -19.80
N TYR A 1059 44.64 17.85 -20.84
CA TYR A 1059 45.39 16.60 -20.69
C TYR A 1059 46.86 16.90 -20.34
N ARG A 1060 47.28 16.46 -19.15
CA ARG A 1060 48.69 16.25 -18.79
C ARG A 1060 48.80 14.82 -18.26
N PRO A 1061 49.68 13.97 -18.82
CA PRO A 1061 49.96 12.66 -18.24
C PRO A 1061 50.55 12.79 -16.83
N ASP A 1062 50.15 11.89 -15.94
CA ASP A 1062 50.92 11.57 -14.73
C ASP A 1062 51.88 10.41 -15.05
N GLU A 1063 52.87 10.16 -14.19
CA GLU A 1063 53.94 9.16 -14.42
C GLU A 1063 53.47 7.68 -14.41
N GLN A 1064 52.15 7.43 -14.48
CA GLN A 1064 51.51 6.10 -14.49
C GLN A 1064 50.37 5.95 -15.53
N ASP A 1065 50.22 6.86 -16.49
CA ASP A 1065 49.23 6.81 -17.60
C ASP A 1065 47.73 6.75 -17.21
N GLU A 1066 47.37 7.00 -15.94
CA GLU A 1066 45.96 7.13 -15.52
C GLU A 1066 45.34 8.50 -15.87
N VAL A 1067 44.32 8.53 -16.72
CA VAL A 1067 43.57 9.76 -17.07
C VAL A 1067 42.50 10.08 -16.01
N LYS A 1068 42.82 10.96 -15.07
CA LYS A 1068 41.86 11.49 -14.07
C LYS A 1068 41.18 12.74 -14.60
N ILE A 1069 39.85 12.70 -14.70
CA ILE A 1069 39.02 13.86 -15.09
C ILE A 1069 38.74 14.69 -13.83
N LEU A 1070 39.32 15.89 -13.77
CA LEU A 1070 38.96 16.92 -12.79
C LEU A 1070 37.92 17.86 -13.43
N VAL A 1071 36.76 17.97 -12.79
CA VAL A 1071 35.75 19.01 -13.06
C VAL A 1071 35.88 20.09 -11.99
N VAL A 1072 35.71 21.35 -12.40
CA VAL A 1072 35.63 22.54 -11.54
C VAL A 1072 34.38 23.32 -11.92
#